data_AF-A0ABD2W8F5-F1
#
_entry.id   AF-A0ABD2W8F5-F1
#
_cell.length_a   1.000
_cell.length_b   1.000
_cell.length_c   1.000
_cell.angle_alpha   90.00
_cell.angle_beta   90.00
_cell.angle_gamma   90.00
#
_symmetry.space_group_name_H-M   'P 1'
#
loop_
_entity.id
_entity.type
_entity.pdbx_description
1 polymer ?
#
loop_
_entity_poly.entity_id
_entity_poly.type
_entity_poly.pdbx_seq_one_letter_code
_entity_poly.pdbx_strand_id
1 'polypeptide(L)'
;MFRHACEHTLSQMRQGRETLLTLLEAFVYDPLVDWRSGSDTSILSYAAAGKARSRANGTTRKKLEIELTHAMFKVRVCEMRIEWLNNKDEVTKIFPALISVLATWIETYNVNKQWQNTIQERYMQLDLVQEAQNAKPGKEPHPLFTLLKRYDTFKTAMDSKELAMHNMRELQNLYQKQIKSHRDAIKTINKLALKLASVELRKLEDEIIPNIFDQIEEFLHNAGQSQMILQCQQSELELVAVSQQLMGVLHSIIDDLNHYSSVITNYPVQIIKEHRTVVHKNWASKLLSLPSVSTCELIEQEASYLYRPPSRDDIVTKTVVEFSTQIKELIDEIEQKHAYVKRPSPIKNLSFEKLQKNYEVARDEAIKYRESYDVCNRSFESALLMTFAELNLQFLKSEVDVKYAKCLVNHSISGNDWFVYQLSHDASYVYHLITLVKIDPLLDRHIECLKNVKTMYQLLQDFLPRFYVELLPMTANFIPSADSSFVKMMDDVDNYFNEINIPCTDLLQKLEEHLYFTIKQTSSPHSDVYEQVLAMRVKFENSLIAENVHEFLVKFNNLFVHLDAEKENLVKAFHSIPTIPKSWGKIDSLDRAEDMAPVQLGKDARNVLNNIFFVKRIKTMIDVFEIFRHQMKLFQGIDLQPESVRRYFLGDNITAPIRSFIGDFVKRFVLGTLTVCLSVVISSLLLRQNSLKVEQEIKAQWELLGPDGKLSLVYLCNYVYDLINHLPTDEREIELQQRAISRAHLVKLKQHFLERIVEITATSWKRVMKTKWNVMKKIMTIHYFMHEDHLRLYKITPPEFNRTDFINALRLKVNDVSSIAVKLDKASDQLYQFIQQSVQRLKWAAGANPDVNNIISLFDKTVKNSNEKMLQLKKISVAATTRSNIILQFESLRSINQPDTIATHVTFMDVLMKFKKSCMLTENLDVTVTPLEVSLVELLQLGANEQKDIDVAWLRQTEHLLSAGIVEIKKNNQECVENLTSAELSLKEKLVSLQNAMADHHRLINDVRLLLKRMSKQETMPGLNDFLQKYRSYTEKLSTSIKDLDLQKINSESASALKADFEDLNAVVPQLYDELLQFADLANETTETQPNKPKLVRQDSVYFSPRRGVPAINPATGKATQQQNTYALSVWRRIRAKLDGRDPNPARKVTVSEQIEYIIREALSIDNLSQLYEGWTPWV
;
A
#
# COMPACT_ATOMS: atom_id res chain seq x y z
N MET A 1 -26.25 18.40 -59.29
CA MET A 1 -27.27 17.58 -58.58
C MET A 1 -27.55 18.10 -57.18
N PHE A 2 -26.57 18.21 -56.27
CA PHE A 2 -26.77 18.65 -54.88
C PHE A 2 -27.59 19.95 -54.75
N ARG A 3 -27.17 21.04 -55.43
CA ARG A 3 -27.90 22.32 -55.42
C ARG A 3 -29.37 22.18 -55.86
N HIS A 4 -29.64 21.46 -56.95
CA HIS A 4 -31.01 21.28 -57.47
C HIS A 4 -31.87 20.43 -56.52
N ALA A 5 -31.30 19.41 -55.88
CA ALA A 5 -31.99 18.62 -54.87
C ALA A 5 -32.32 19.47 -53.63
N CYS A 6 -31.39 20.31 -53.17
CA CYS A 6 -31.62 21.24 -52.07
C CYS A 6 -32.70 22.28 -52.40
N GLU A 7 -32.70 22.82 -53.62
CA GLU A 7 -33.74 23.75 -54.09
C GLU A 7 -35.11 23.07 -54.13
N HIS A 8 -35.21 21.85 -54.65
CA HIS A 8 -36.46 21.10 -54.66
C HIS A 8 -36.96 20.81 -53.23
N THR A 9 -36.09 20.34 -52.34
CA THR A 9 -36.42 20.08 -50.92
C THR A 9 -36.90 21.34 -50.20
N LEU A 10 -36.18 22.46 -50.35
CA LEU A 10 -36.59 23.71 -49.71
C LEU A 10 -37.92 24.23 -50.29
N SER A 11 -38.16 24.06 -51.59
CA SER A 11 -39.45 24.40 -52.21
C SER A 11 -40.61 23.60 -51.59
N GLN A 12 -40.44 22.30 -51.40
CA GLN A 12 -41.43 21.44 -50.75
C GLN A 12 -41.65 21.83 -49.28
N MET A 13 -40.58 22.13 -48.53
CA MET A 13 -40.69 22.60 -47.13
C MET A 13 -41.39 23.96 -47.03
N ARG A 14 -41.18 24.87 -48.00
CA ARG A 14 -41.90 26.16 -48.06
C ARG A 14 -43.38 25.96 -48.39
N GLN A 15 -43.72 24.99 -49.24
CA GLN A 15 -45.10 24.64 -49.55
C GLN A 15 -45.83 24.03 -48.34
N GLY A 16 -45.15 23.18 -47.56
CA GLY A 16 -45.67 22.56 -46.33
C GLY A 16 -45.40 23.34 -45.02
N ARG A 17 -44.99 24.60 -45.10
CA ARG A 17 -44.47 25.35 -43.93
C ARG A 17 -45.47 25.53 -42.80
N GLU A 18 -46.76 25.66 -43.11
CA GLU A 18 -47.78 25.88 -42.08
C GLU A 18 -47.91 24.64 -41.19
N THR A 19 -47.99 23.46 -41.79
CA THR A 19 -47.99 22.18 -41.07
C THR A 19 -46.76 22.03 -40.17
N LEU A 20 -45.57 22.40 -40.67
CA LEU A 20 -44.32 22.34 -39.90
C LEU A 20 -44.31 23.34 -38.73
N LEU A 21 -44.76 24.58 -38.95
CA LEU A 21 -44.79 25.62 -37.92
C LEU A 21 -45.83 25.33 -36.84
N THR A 22 -46.98 24.77 -37.19
CA THR A 22 -48.00 24.34 -36.22
C THR A 22 -47.49 23.19 -35.35
N LEU A 23 -46.75 22.24 -35.93
CA LEU A 23 -46.17 21.12 -35.17
C LEU A 23 -45.04 21.59 -34.24
N LEU A 24 -44.20 22.53 -34.70
CA LEU A 24 -43.19 23.19 -33.86
C LEU A 24 -43.81 24.04 -32.75
N GLU A 25 -44.94 24.69 -33.02
CA GLU A 25 -45.68 25.46 -32.02
C GLU A 25 -46.19 24.56 -30.89
N ALA A 26 -46.69 23.35 -31.22
CA ALA A 26 -47.05 22.36 -30.21
C ALA A 26 -45.86 21.99 -29.30
N PHE A 27 -44.66 21.84 -29.85
CA PHE A 27 -43.46 21.59 -29.05
C PHE A 27 -43.06 22.77 -28.17
N VAL A 28 -43.29 24.02 -28.59
CA VAL A 28 -43.01 25.22 -27.78
C VAL A 28 -43.84 25.20 -26.48
N TYR A 29 -45.04 24.64 -26.56
CA TYR A 29 -45.98 24.56 -25.44
C TYR A 29 -45.96 23.21 -24.70
N ASP A 30 -45.13 22.25 -25.13
CA ASP A 30 -45.04 20.94 -24.50
C ASP A 30 -44.22 21.01 -23.19
N PRO A 31 -44.82 20.75 -22.02
CA PRO A 31 -44.13 20.80 -20.73
C PRO A 31 -43.09 19.69 -20.54
N LEU A 32 -43.11 18.65 -21.39
CA LEU A 32 -42.13 17.57 -21.40
C LEU A 32 -40.90 17.90 -22.26
N VAL A 33 -40.98 18.96 -23.07
CA VAL A 33 -39.87 19.42 -23.92
C VAL A 33 -39.01 20.43 -23.16
N ASP A 34 -37.78 20.04 -22.85
CA ASP A 34 -36.81 20.93 -22.24
C ASP A 34 -36.11 21.80 -23.29
N TRP A 35 -36.66 23.00 -23.52
CA TRP A 35 -36.09 24.01 -24.42
C TRP A 35 -34.78 24.63 -23.92
N ARG A 36 -34.22 24.16 -22.80
CA ARG A 36 -32.92 24.60 -22.28
C ARG A 36 -31.80 23.77 -22.93
N SER A 37 -31.52 24.00 -24.21
CA SER A 37 -30.49 23.24 -24.95
C SER A 37 -29.07 23.78 -24.70
N GLY A 38 -28.11 22.87 -24.56
CA GLY A 38 -26.68 23.17 -24.37
C GLY A 38 -25.84 23.23 -25.66
N SER A 39 -24.61 23.74 -25.53
CA SER A 39 -23.45 23.76 -26.48
C SER A 39 -22.26 24.50 -25.81
N ASP A 40 -20.98 24.18 -26.00
CA ASP A 40 -19.90 24.03 -24.98
C ASP A 40 -19.33 25.16 -24.11
N THR A 41 -19.06 24.87 -22.82
CA THR A 41 -18.02 25.47 -21.94
C THR A 41 -18.05 24.93 -20.48
N SER A 42 -17.98 23.62 -20.20
CA SER A 42 -18.06 23.14 -18.80
C SER A 42 -16.74 23.17 -18.01
N ILE A 43 -15.56 23.15 -18.64
CA ILE A 43 -14.32 23.03 -17.85
C ILE A 43 -13.80 24.39 -17.38
N LEU A 44 -13.96 25.46 -18.18
CA LEU A 44 -13.54 26.82 -17.81
C LEU A 44 -14.60 27.63 -17.07
N SER A 45 -15.87 27.19 -17.04
CA SER A 45 -16.97 27.86 -16.31
C SER A 45 -17.11 27.37 -14.85
N TYR A 46 -16.86 26.08 -14.57
CA TYR A 46 -16.79 25.56 -13.19
C TYR A 46 -15.65 26.20 -12.39
N ALA A 47 -14.56 26.51 -13.09
CA ALA A 47 -13.43 27.28 -12.62
C ALA A 47 -13.79 28.70 -12.13
N ALA A 48 -14.81 29.34 -12.71
CA ALA A 48 -15.25 30.68 -12.33
C ALA A 48 -16.36 30.67 -11.26
N ALA A 49 -17.24 29.65 -11.25
CA ALA A 49 -18.25 29.46 -10.19
C ALA A 49 -17.65 29.10 -8.82
N GLY A 50 -16.41 28.61 -8.78
CA GLY A 50 -15.63 28.41 -7.55
C GLY A 50 -15.42 29.69 -6.72
N LYS A 51 -15.61 30.88 -7.31
CA LYS A 51 -15.50 32.16 -6.56
C LYS A 51 -16.67 32.42 -5.60
N ALA A 52 -17.84 31.79 -5.78
CA ALA A 52 -18.99 32.00 -4.88
C ALA A 52 -19.09 30.94 -3.76
N ARG A 53 -18.64 29.70 -4.01
CA ARG A 53 -18.71 28.60 -3.02
C ARG A 53 -17.51 28.53 -2.07
N SER A 54 -16.35 29.05 -2.49
CA SER A 54 -15.16 29.16 -1.64
C SER A 54 -15.35 30.09 -0.43
N ARG A 55 -16.42 30.90 -0.40
CA ARG A 55 -16.74 31.79 0.74
C ARG A 55 -17.69 31.16 1.77
N ALA A 56 -18.29 29.99 1.49
CA ALA A 56 -19.26 29.38 2.40
C ALA A 56 -18.77 28.06 3.03
N ASN A 57 -18.13 27.15 2.28
CA ASN A 57 -17.87 25.77 2.78
C ASN A 57 -16.42 25.25 2.59
N GLY A 58 -15.41 26.11 2.39
CA GLY A 58 -13.99 25.71 2.46
C GLY A 58 -13.51 24.62 1.48
N THR A 59 -14.28 24.26 0.46
CA THR A 59 -13.91 23.21 -0.52
C THR A 59 -13.13 23.79 -1.70
N THR A 60 -11.95 23.24 -1.96
CA THR A 60 -11.00 23.70 -2.99
C THR A 60 -11.50 23.38 -4.41
N ARG A 61 -11.28 24.31 -5.36
CA ARG A 61 -11.65 24.20 -6.78
C ARG A 61 -11.24 22.87 -7.44
N LYS A 62 -10.08 22.32 -7.05
CA LYS A 62 -9.60 21.00 -7.50
C LYS A 62 -10.59 19.86 -7.20
N LYS A 63 -11.26 19.90 -6.04
CA LYS A 63 -12.18 18.84 -5.60
C LYS A 63 -13.44 18.78 -6.46
N LEU A 64 -13.98 19.94 -6.85
CA LEU A 64 -15.14 20.04 -7.76
C LEU A 64 -14.82 19.59 -9.19
N GLU A 65 -13.64 19.92 -9.70
CA GLU A 65 -13.19 19.46 -11.03
C GLU A 65 -13.02 17.93 -11.08
N ILE A 66 -12.57 17.32 -9.97
CA ILE A 66 -12.47 15.87 -9.80
C ILE A 66 -13.88 15.22 -9.84
N GLU A 67 -14.80 15.68 -8.99
CA GLU A 67 -16.15 15.13 -8.89
C GLU A 67 -16.91 15.21 -10.23
N LEU A 68 -16.76 16.32 -10.96
CA LEU A 68 -17.37 16.51 -12.28
C LEU A 68 -16.81 15.53 -13.32
N THR A 69 -15.48 15.32 -13.32
CA THR A 69 -14.82 14.41 -14.28
C THR A 69 -15.31 12.97 -14.08
N HIS A 70 -15.51 12.55 -12.83
CA HIS A 70 -16.04 11.23 -12.47
C HIS A 70 -17.49 11.04 -12.92
N ALA A 71 -18.35 12.04 -12.66
CA ALA A 71 -19.74 11.99 -13.08
C ALA A 71 -19.88 11.93 -14.61
N MET A 72 -19.06 12.70 -15.34
CA MET A 72 -19.05 12.67 -16.82
C MET A 72 -18.58 11.33 -17.36
N PHE A 73 -17.54 10.74 -16.75
CA PHE A 73 -17.05 9.42 -17.12
C PHE A 73 -18.15 8.35 -16.95
N LYS A 74 -18.83 8.34 -15.80
CA LYS A 74 -19.93 7.42 -15.52
C LYS A 74 -21.05 7.51 -16.56
N VAL A 75 -21.52 8.72 -16.88
CA VAL A 75 -22.60 8.92 -17.87
C VAL A 75 -22.18 8.38 -19.23
N ARG A 76 -20.96 8.68 -19.68
CA ARG A 76 -20.45 8.21 -20.97
C ARG A 76 -20.30 6.69 -21.02
N VAL A 77 -19.83 6.07 -19.94
CA VAL A 77 -19.73 4.61 -19.83
C VAL A 77 -21.12 3.96 -19.83
N CYS A 78 -22.12 4.55 -19.15
CA CYS A 78 -23.50 4.06 -19.20
C CYS A 78 -24.13 4.15 -20.60
N GLU A 79 -23.90 5.25 -21.31
CA GLU A 79 -24.39 5.47 -22.69
C GLU A 79 -23.80 4.45 -23.67
N MET A 80 -22.49 4.17 -23.59
CA MET A 80 -21.83 3.22 -24.49
C MET A 80 -21.94 1.75 -24.07
N ARG A 81 -22.52 1.46 -22.89
CA ARG A 81 -22.42 0.13 -22.25
C ARG A 81 -22.89 -1.02 -23.15
N ILE A 82 -24.00 -0.84 -23.87
CA ILE A 82 -24.56 -1.87 -24.74
C ILE A 82 -23.66 -2.09 -25.96
N GLU A 83 -23.23 -1.01 -26.63
CA GLU A 83 -22.32 -1.09 -27.78
C GLU A 83 -20.95 -1.67 -27.38
N TRP A 84 -20.46 -1.34 -26.19
CA TRP A 84 -19.22 -1.87 -25.61
C TRP A 84 -19.29 -3.38 -25.36
N LEU A 85 -20.38 -3.86 -24.77
CA LEU A 85 -20.59 -5.29 -24.53
C LEU A 85 -20.83 -6.07 -25.85
N ASN A 86 -21.56 -5.49 -26.81
CA ASN A 86 -21.71 -6.11 -28.12
C ASN A 86 -20.36 -6.23 -28.85
N ASN A 87 -19.51 -5.19 -28.77
CA ASN A 87 -18.16 -5.23 -29.32
C ASN A 87 -17.27 -6.27 -28.60
N LYS A 88 -17.41 -6.40 -27.27
CA LYS A 88 -16.78 -7.47 -26.47
C LYS A 88 -17.14 -8.85 -27.02
N ASP A 89 -18.44 -9.10 -27.22
CA ASP A 89 -18.95 -10.40 -27.67
C ASP A 89 -18.47 -10.72 -29.08
N GLU A 90 -18.46 -9.73 -30.00
CA GLU A 90 -17.94 -9.93 -31.35
C GLU A 90 -16.43 -10.20 -31.38
N VAL A 91 -15.64 -9.44 -30.63
CA VAL A 91 -14.19 -9.68 -30.51
C VAL A 91 -13.90 -11.06 -29.91
N THR A 92 -14.67 -11.46 -28.89
CA THR A 92 -14.54 -12.77 -28.22
C THR A 92 -14.93 -13.94 -29.13
N LYS A 93 -15.77 -13.72 -30.16
CA LYS A 93 -16.08 -14.72 -31.20
C LYS A 93 -15.03 -14.77 -32.30
N ILE A 94 -14.52 -13.62 -32.73
CA ILE A 94 -13.57 -13.52 -33.85
C ILE A 94 -12.22 -14.15 -33.49
N PHE A 95 -11.71 -13.92 -32.28
CA PHE A 95 -10.39 -14.44 -31.89
C PHE A 95 -10.29 -15.98 -31.96
N PRO A 96 -11.20 -16.77 -31.35
CA PRO A 96 -11.18 -18.23 -31.48
C PRO A 96 -11.26 -18.72 -32.93
N ALA A 97 -12.09 -18.06 -33.75
CA ALA A 97 -12.21 -18.40 -35.18
C ALA A 97 -10.90 -18.11 -35.93
N LEU A 98 -10.26 -16.96 -35.67
CA LEU A 98 -8.97 -16.59 -36.25
C LEU A 98 -7.85 -17.54 -35.80
N ILE A 99 -7.80 -17.88 -34.51
CA ILE A 99 -6.84 -18.83 -33.94
C ILE A 99 -7.00 -20.21 -34.57
N SER A 100 -8.24 -20.66 -34.78
CA SER A 100 -8.52 -21.95 -35.43
C SER A 100 -8.04 -21.96 -36.88
N VAL A 101 -8.38 -20.92 -37.66
CA VAL A 101 -7.97 -20.83 -39.08
C VAL A 101 -6.46 -20.69 -39.20
N LEU A 102 -5.83 -19.91 -38.32
CA LEU A 102 -4.38 -19.76 -38.26
C LEU A 102 -3.70 -21.07 -37.86
N ALA A 103 -4.29 -21.86 -36.96
CA ALA A 103 -3.80 -23.20 -36.62
C ALA A 103 -3.86 -24.14 -37.84
N THR A 104 -4.97 -24.14 -38.58
CA THR A 104 -5.11 -24.92 -39.82
C THR A 104 -4.12 -24.45 -40.89
N TRP A 105 -3.87 -23.15 -41.02
CA TRP A 105 -2.84 -22.62 -41.91
C TRP A 105 -1.44 -23.07 -41.50
N ILE A 106 -1.09 -22.98 -40.21
CA ILE A 106 0.22 -23.44 -39.70
C ILE A 106 0.41 -24.92 -39.97
N GLU A 107 -0.61 -25.73 -39.70
CA GLU A 107 -0.59 -27.17 -39.94
C GLU A 107 -0.39 -27.48 -41.43
N THR A 108 -1.22 -26.92 -42.31
CA THR A 108 -1.11 -27.14 -43.76
C THR A 108 0.19 -26.58 -44.35
N TYR A 109 0.67 -25.43 -43.87
CA TYR A 109 1.94 -24.83 -44.27
C TYR A 109 3.13 -25.71 -43.83
N ASN A 110 3.09 -26.23 -42.61
CA ASN A 110 4.11 -27.15 -42.11
C ASN A 110 4.10 -28.45 -42.88
N VAL A 111 2.93 -29.01 -43.17
CA VAL A 111 2.80 -30.24 -43.97
C VAL A 111 3.31 -30.00 -45.40
N ASN A 112 2.99 -28.89 -46.04
CA ASN A 112 3.53 -28.52 -47.36
C ASN A 112 5.06 -28.35 -47.32
N LYS A 113 5.58 -27.64 -46.31
CA LYS A 113 7.03 -27.46 -46.13
C LYS A 113 7.73 -28.80 -45.82
N GLN A 114 7.11 -29.66 -45.02
CA GLN A 114 7.58 -31.02 -44.75
C GLN A 114 7.60 -31.84 -46.04
N TRP A 115 6.55 -31.80 -46.86
CA TRP A 115 6.55 -32.46 -48.16
C TRP A 115 7.65 -31.92 -49.08
N GLN A 116 7.84 -30.61 -49.17
CA GLN A 116 8.91 -30.01 -49.97
C GLN A 116 10.31 -30.42 -49.50
N ASN A 117 10.55 -30.36 -48.18
CA ASN A 117 11.79 -30.82 -47.57
C ASN A 117 11.98 -32.33 -47.78
N THR A 118 10.92 -33.13 -47.65
CA THR A 118 10.96 -34.58 -47.86
C THR A 118 11.26 -34.90 -49.32
N ILE A 119 10.70 -34.16 -50.28
CA ILE A 119 11.03 -34.30 -51.72
C ILE A 119 12.52 -34.02 -51.93
N GLN A 120 13.02 -32.89 -51.39
CA GLN A 120 14.43 -32.53 -51.51
C GLN A 120 15.35 -33.56 -50.83
N GLU A 121 14.98 -34.03 -49.64
CA GLU A 121 15.71 -35.07 -48.91
C GLU A 121 15.70 -36.41 -49.66
N ARG A 122 14.58 -36.81 -50.26
CA ARG A 122 14.48 -38.03 -51.08
C ARG A 122 15.37 -37.94 -52.32
N TYR A 123 15.49 -36.76 -52.93
CA TYR A 123 16.47 -36.53 -54.01
C TYR A 123 17.91 -36.65 -53.51
N MET A 124 18.25 -36.05 -52.37
CA MET A 124 19.59 -36.17 -51.79
C MET A 124 19.93 -37.61 -51.35
N GLN A 125 18.94 -38.38 -50.89
CA GLN A 125 19.07 -39.80 -50.57
C GLN A 125 19.26 -40.65 -51.83
N LEU A 126 18.56 -40.32 -52.92
CA LEU A 126 18.73 -40.95 -54.22
C LEU A 126 20.15 -40.73 -54.75
N ASP A 127 20.65 -39.49 -54.67
CA ASP A 127 22.02 -39.14 -55.04
C ASP A 127 23.05 -39.90 -54.19
N LEU A 128 22.84 -39.99 -52.86
CA LEU A 128 23.71 -40.72 -51.94
C LEU A 128 23.75 -42.24 -52.25
N VAL A 129 22.60 -42.84 -52.58
CA VAL A 129 22.51 -44.26 -52.99
C VAL A 129 23.19 -44.47 -54.34
N GLN A 130 23.01 -43.57 -55.31
CA GLN A 130 23.67 -43.63 -56.61
C GLN A 130 25.19 -43.43 -56.51
N GLU A 131 25.67 -42.58 -55.61
CA GLU A 131 27.10 -42.40 -55.31
C GLU A 131 27.71 -43.71 -54.78
N ALA A 132 27.04 -44.38 -53.85
CA ALA A 132 27.48 -45.67 -53.33
C ALA A 132 27.46 -46.80 -54.38
N GLN A 133 26.48 -46.80 -55.30
CA GLN A 133 26.43 -47.75 -56.42
C GLN A 133 27.59 -47.56 -57.43
N ASN A 134 28.04 -46.32 -57.62
CA ASN A 134 29.09 -45.94 -58.57
C ASN A 134 30.52 -45.99 -57.99
N ALA A 135 30.66 -46.38 -56.71
CA ALA A 135 31.96 -46.52 -56.06
C ALA A 135 32.80 -47.61 -56.74
N LYS A 136 34.02 -47.26 -57.19
CA LYS A 136 34.89 -48.15 -57.97
C LYS A 136 35.42 -49.32 -57.12
N PRO A 137 35.48 -50.56 -57.68
CA PRO A 137 36.08 -51.69 -56.98
C PRO A 137 37.58 -51.46 -56.78
N GLY A 138 38.03 -51.38 -55.51
CA GLY A 138 39.45 -51.24 -55.12
C GLY A 138 39.83 -49.96 -54.35
N LYS A 139 38.89 -49.04 -54.06
CA LYS A 139 39.06 -47.94 -53.08
C LYS A 139 38.22 -48.21 -51.83
N GLU A 140 38.48 -47.45 -50.75
CA GLU A 140 37.74 -47.57 -49.48
C GLU A 140 36.21 -47.66 -49.70
N PRO A 141 35.52 -48.60 -49.05
CA PRO A 141 34.09 -48.81 -49.25
C PRO A 141 33.29 -47.58 -48.80
N HIS A 142 32.25 -47.22 -49.55
CA HIS A 142 31.40 -46.07 -49.26
C HIS A 142 30.82 -46.14 -47.82
N PRO A 143 30.75 -45.04 -47.06
CA PRO A 143 30.27 -45.05 -45.66
C PRO A 143 28.89 -45.71 -45.46
N LEU A 144 28.01 -45.65 -46.48
CA LEU A 144 26.70 -46.32 -46.48
C LEU A 144 26.78 -47.82 -46.15
N PHE A 145 27.82 -48.53 -46.55
CA PHE A 145 27.97 -49.97 -46.29
C PHE A 145 28.13 -50.31 -44.80
N THR A 146 28.55 -49.34 -43.97
CA THR A 146 28.68 -49.48 -42.51
C THR A 146 27.56 -48.78 -41.74
N LEU A 147 26.57 -48.22 -42.45
CA LEU A 147 25.56 -47.33 -41.89
C LEU A 147 24.73 -48.01 -40.81
N LEU A 148 24.26 -49.25 -41.00
CA LEU A 148 23.38 -49.90 -40.03
C LEU A 148 24.05 -50.07 -38.65
N LYS A 149 25.31 -50.49 -38.63
CA LYS A 149 26.09 -50.64 -37.39
C LYS A 149 26.36 -49.29 -36.71
N ARG A 150 26.62 -48.25 -37.51
CA ARG A 150 26.82 -46.87 -37.04
C ARG A 150 25.52 -46.25 -36.50
N TYR A 151 24.42 -46.49 -37.19
CA TYR A 151 23.08 -45.96 -36.89
C TYR A 151 22.51 -46.56 -35.61
N ASP A 152 22.66 -47.86 -35.34
CA ASP A 152 22.16 -48.46 -34.08
C ASP A 152 22.82 -47.81 -32.85
N THR A 153 24.13 -47.56 -32.92
CA THR A 153 24.90 -46.91 -31.85
C THR A 153 24.50 -45.44 -31.69
N PHE A 154 24.35 -44.72 -32.82
CA PHE A 154 23.90 -43.33 -32.86
C PHE A 154 22.47 -43.17 -32.33
N LYS A 155 21.53 -44.02 -32.79
CA LYS A 155 20.11 -44.00 -32.43
C LYS A 155 19.92 -44.24 -30.94
N THR A 156 20.61 -45.24 -30.39
CA THR A 156 20.55 -45.53 -28.94
C THR A 156 21.00 -44.31 -28.10
N ALA A 157 22.04 -43.60 -28.54
CA ALA A 157 22.52 -42.40 -27.84
C ALA A 157 21.56 -41.21 -27.99
N MET A 158 20.99 -40.99 -29.18
CA MET A 158 20.04 -39.89 -29.44
C MET A 158 18.68 -40.12 -28.79
N ASP A 159 18.11 -41.33 -28.85
CA ASP A 159 16.87 -41.69 -28.15
C ASP A 159 17.02 -41.49 -26.64
N SER A 160 18.17 -41.90 -26.08
CA SER A 160 18.48 -41.65 -24.67
C SER A 160 18.57 -40.16 -24.35
N LYS A 161 19.05 -39.33 -25.28
CA LYS A 161 19.14 -37.86 -25.13
C LYS A 161 17.80 -37.19 -25.20
N GLU A 162 16.97 -37.55 -26.17
CA GLU A 162 15.62 -37.01 -26.30
C GLU A 162 14.77 -37.34 -25.07
N LEU A 163 14.81 -38.60 -24.62
CA LEU A 163 14.10 -39.03 -23.41
C LEU A 163 14.59 -38.26 -22.17
N ALA A 164 15.91 -38.10 -22.00
CA ALA A 164 16.47 -37.34 -20.89
C ALA A 164 16.07 -35.86 -20.92
N MET A 165 16.11 -35.22 -22.10
CA MET A 165 15.68 -33.83 -22.29
C MET A 165 14.18 -33.65 -22.06
N HIS A 166 13.35 -34.60 -22.50
CA HIS A 166 11.91 -34.58 -22.25
C HIS A 166 11.62 -34.63 -20.74
N ASN A 167 12.17 -35.62 -20.03
CA ASN A 167 12.00 -35.76 -18.58
C ASN A 167 12.47 -34.50 -17.81
N MET A 168 13.57 -33.88 -18.25
CA MET A 168 14.08 -32.64 -17.64
C MET A 168 13.15 -31.44 -17.89
N ARG A 169 12.54 -31.33 -19.08
CA ARG A 169 11.52 -30.30 -19.38
C ARG A 169 10.26 -30.50 -18.55
N GLU A 170 9.82 -31.74 -18.34
CA GLU A 170 8.67 -32.03 -17.47
C GLU A 170 8.92 -31.55 -16.04
N LEU A 171 10.11 -31.82 -15.48
CA LEU A 171 10.51 -31.29 -14.17
C LEU A 171 10.54 -29.76 -14.13
N GLN A 172 11.12 -29.11 -15.14
CA GLN A 172 11.15 -27.65 -15.23
C GLN A 172 9.74 -27.06 -15.20
N ASN A 173 8.83 -27.61 -16.02
CA ASN A 173 7.44 -27.17 -16.11
C ASN A 173 6.68 -27.41 -14.79
N LEU A 174 6.92 -28.55 -14.14
CA LEU A 174 6.35 -28.85 -12.83
C LEU A 174 6.74 -27.80 -11.79
N TYR A 175 8.03 -27.48 -11.64
CA TYR A 175 8.49 -26.50 -10.67
C TYR A 175 8.03 -25.08 -11.02
N GLN A 176 7.97 -24.72 -12.30
CA GLN A 176 7.45 -23.44 -12.74
C GLN A 176 5.96 -23.27 -12.40
N LYS A 177 5.16 -24.33 -12.58
CA LYS A 177 3.76 -24.37 -12.16
C LYS A 177 3.62 -24.21 -10.65
N GLN A 178 4.42 -24.93 -9.86
CA GLN A 178 4.40 -24.81 -8.39
C GLN A 178 4.74 -23.40 -7.91
N ILE A 179 5.77 -22.75 -8.48
CA ILE A 179 6.16 -21.37 -8.14
C ILE A 179 5.04 -20.39 -8.48
N LYS A 180 4.41 -20.54 -9.65
CA LYS A 180 3.28 -19.70 -10.08
C LYS A 180 2.10 -19.86 -9.12
N SER A 181 1.67 -21.09 -8.86
CA SER A 181 0.57 -21.39 -7.95
C SER A 181 0.80 -20.85 -6.54
N HIS A 182 2.01 -20.97 -6.00
CA HIS A 182 2.36 -20.42 -4.68
C HIS A 182 2.31 -18.89 -4.66
N ARG A 183 2.84 -18.22 -5.70
CA ARG A 183 2.78 -16.77 -5.82
C ARG A 183 1.34 -16.26 -5.90
N ASP A 184 0.49 -16.95 -6.67
CA ASP A 184 -0.92 -16.60 -6.82
C ASP A 184 -1.68 -16.86 -5.50
N ALA A 185 -1.37 -17.96 -4.79
CA ALA A 185 -1.90 -18.23 -3.45
C ALA A 185 -1.55 -17.10 -2.47
N ILE A 186 -0.29 -16.67 -2.38
CA ILE A 186 0.12 -15.55 -1.50
C ILE A 186 -0.64 -14.26 -1.86
N LYS A 187 -0.76 -13.91 -3.15
CA LYS A 187 -1.50 -12.71 -3.58
C LYS A 187 -2.96 -12.74 -3.14
N THR A 188 -3.60 -13.90 -3.20
CA THR A 188 -5.01 -14.09 -2.80
C THR A 188 -5.22 -14.25 -1.29
N ILE A 189 -4.15 -14.51 -0.53
CA ILE A 189 -4.12 -14.54 0.95
C ILE A 189 -3.79 -13.13 1.49
N ASN A 190 -3.91 -12.10 0.65
CA ASN A 190 -3.80 -10.73 1.12
C ASN A 190 -4.87 -10.45 2.20
N LYS A 191 -4.56 -9.48 3.07
CA LYS A 191 -5.35 -9.14 4.26
C LYS A 191 -6.80 -8.78 3.96
N LEU A 192 -7.14 -8.37 2.74
CA LEU A 192 -8.50 -8.00 2.35
C LEU A 192 -9.32 -9.23 1.91
N ALA A 193 -8.75 -10.11 1.10
CA ALA A 193 -9.44 -11.30 0.61
C ALA A 193 -9.76 -12.29 1.74
N LEU A 194 -8.87 -12.47 2.72
CA LEU A 194 -9.14 -13.31 3.89
C LEU A 194 -10.15 -12.69 4.85
N LYS A 195 -10.16 -11.35 4.99
CA LYS A 195 -11.20 -10.65 5.75
C LYS A 195 -12.57 -10.82 5.12
N LEU A 196 -12.68 -10.70 3.79
CA LEU A 196 -13.93 -10.91 3.06
C LEU A 196 -14.43 -12.36 3.24
N ALA A 197 -13.56 -13.35 3.10
CA ALA A 197 -13.91 -14.76 3.36
C ALA A 197 -14.38 -14.99 4.81
N SER A 198 -13.76 -14.33 5.79
CA SER A 198 -14.18 -14.43 7.20
C SER A 198 -15.55 -13.80 7.45
N VAL A 199 -15.89 -12.72 6.73
CA VAL A 199 -17.19 -12.05 6.81
C VAL A 199 -18.27 -12.89 6.12
N GLU A 200 -17.95 -13.48 4.97
CA GLU A 200 -18.85 -14.39 4.26
C GLU A 200 -19.18 -15.64 5.10
N LEU A 201 -18.18 -16.22 5.77
CA LEU A 201 -18.40 -17.34 6.70
C LEU A 201 -19.31 -16.98 7.86
N ARG A 202 -19.10 -15.81 8.51
CA ARG A 202 -19.98 -15.35 9.60
C ARG A 202 -21.41 -15.12 9.14
N LYS A 203 -21.61 -14.57 7.93
CA LYS A 203 -22.96 -14.42 7.37
C LYS A 203 -23.65 -15.78 7.19
N LEU A 204 -22.90 -16.80 6.74
CA LEU A 204 -23.44 -18.15 6.63
C LEU A 204 -23.78 -18.75 8.01
N GLU A 205 -22.98 -18.49 9.04
CA GLU A 205 -23.29 -18.93 10.42
C GLU A 205 -24.62 -18.35 10.93
N ASP A 206 -24.89 -17.07 10.67
CA ASP A 206 -26.12 -16.39 11.06
C ASP A 206 -27.34 -16.85 10.23
N GLU A 207 -27.12 -17.32 9.01
CA GLU A 207 -28.15 -17.62 8.02
C GLU A 207 -28.48 -19.11 7.83
N ILE A 208 -27.63 -20.03 8.29
CA ILE A 208 -27.90 -21.48 8.30
C ILE A 208 -28.87 -21.78 9.46
N ILE A 209 -30.16 -21.51 9.22
CA ILE A 209 -31.25 -21.71 10.18
C ILE A 209 -32.00 -23.03 9.86
N PRO A 210 -32.34 -23.87 10.87
CA PRO A 210 -32.91 -25.21 10.72
C PRO A 210 -34.43 -25.21 10.46
N ASN A 211 -34.91 -24.61 9.37
CA ASN A 211 -36.35 -24.40 9.18
C ASN A 211 -36.80 -24.63 7.72
N ILE A 212 -36.28 -25.65 7.04
CA ILE A 212 -36.73 -26.02 5.68
C ILE A 212 -38.12 -26.64 5.78
N PHE A 213 -38.36 -27.50 6.77
CA PHE A 213 -39.62 -28.25 6.91
C PHE A 213 -40.71 -27.57 7.75
N ASP A 214 -40.44 -26.46 8.44
CA ASP A 214 -41.43 -25.70 9.23
C ASP A 214 -42.69 -25.35 8.43
N GLN A 215 -42.51 -24.97 7.16
CA GLN A 215 -43.61 -24.58 6.27
C GLN A 215 -44.57 -25.73 5.96
N ILE A 216 -44.14 -26.98 6.17
CA ILE A 216 -44.91 -28.18 5.85
C ILE A 216 -45.20 -29.04 7.09
N GLU A 217 -44.73 -28.62 8.27
CA GLU A 217 -44.89 -29.36 9.52
C GLU A 217 -46.36 -29.57 9.88
N GLU A 218 -47.16 -28.50 9.85
CA GLU A 218 -48.60 -28.54 10.11
C GLU A 218 -49.33 -29.43 9.09
N PHE A 219 -48.94 -29.36 7.82
CA PHE A 219 -49.49 -30.20 6.76
C PHE A 219 -49.18 -31.68 6.97
N LEU A 220 -47.93 -32.01 7.28
CA LEU A 220 -47.49 -33.39 7.54
C LEU A 220 -48.11 -33.96 8.83
N HIS A 221 -48.33 -33.11 9.84
CA HIS A 221 -48.98 -33.49 11.09
C HIS A 221 -50.45 -33.86 10.84
N ASN A 222 -51.18 -33.01 10.11
CA ASN A 222 -52.57 -33.27 9.71
C ASN A 222 -52.71 -34.50 8.80
N ALA A 223 -51.66 -34.89 8.08
CA ALA A 223 -51.59 -36.10 7.26
C ALA A 223 -51.17 -37.37 8.04
N GLY A 224 -51.01 -37.29 9.37
CA GLY A 224 -50.62 -38.42 10.23
C GLY A 224 -49.17 -38.89 10.06
N GLN A 225 -48.27 -38.03 9.57
CA GLN A 225 -46.88 -38.37 9.26
C GLN A 225 -45.87 -37.93 10.33
N SER A 226 -46.21 -38.08 11.63
CA SER A 226 -45.37 -37.60 12.74
C SER A 226 -43.95 -38.18 12.74
N GLN A 227 -43.77 -39.43 12.30
CA GLN A 227 -42.45 -40.06 12.18
C GLN A 227 -41.57 -39.41 11.10
N MET A 228 -42.18 -38.98 9.98
CA MET A 228 -41.47 -38.33 8.88
C MET A 228 -41.00 -36.93 9.28
N ILE A 229 -41.81 -36.19 10.05
CA ILE A 229 -41.43 -34.88 10.61
C ILE A 229 -40.18 -35.01 11.48
N LEU A 230 -40.16 -36.00 12.38
CA LEU A 230 -38.99 -36.26 13.24
C LEU A 230 -37.73 -36.60 12.42
N GLN A 231 -37.86 -37.41 11.37
CA GLN A 231 -36.74 -37.74 10.49
C GLN A 231 -36.23 -36.52 9.69
N CYS A 232 -37.14 -35.67 9.22
CA CYS A 232 -36.84 -34.42 8.53
C CYS A 232 -36.08 -33.44 9.44
N GLN A 233 -36.60 -33.20 10.65
CA GLN A 233 -35.97 -32.34 11.67
C GLN A 233 -34.60 -32.89 12.10
N GLN A 234 -34.48 -34.20 12.28
CA GLN A 234 -33.20 -34.82 12.64
C GLN A 234 -32.15 -34.67 11.53
N SER A 235 -32.55 -34.82 10.26
CA SER A 235 -31.66 -34.64 9.11
C SER A 235 -31.23 -33.16 8.94
N GLU A 236 -32.12 -32.20 9.21
CA GLU A 236 -31.77 -30.78 9.25
C GLU A 236 -30.75 -30.46 10.36
N LEU A 237 -30.99 -30.96 11.58
CA LEU A 237 -30.07 -30.77 12.71
C LEU A 237 -28.70 -31.38 12.44
N GLU A 238 -28.65 -32.55 11.81
CA GLU A 238 -27.40 -33.18 11.40
C GLU A 238 -26.64 -32.33 10.36
N LEU A 239 -27.35 -31.80 9.34
CA LEU A 239 -26.73 -30.93 8.34
C LEU A 239 -26.18 -29.64 8.97
N VAL A 240 -26.93 -29.02 9.88
CA VAL A 240 -26.50 -27.81 10.61
C VAL A 240 -25.27 -28.11 11.47
N ALA A 241 -25.29 -29.22 12.23
CA ALA A 241 -24.17 -29.61 13.08
C ALA A 241 -22.89 -29.85 12.28
N VAL A 242 -22.96 -30.56 11.16
CA VAL A 242 -21.80 -30.82 10.28
C VAL A 242 -21.33 -29.51 9.60
N SER A 243 -22.24 -28.64 9.21
CA SER A 243 -21.91 -27.32 8.65
C SER A 243 -21.18 -26.43 9.65
N GLN A 244 -21.65 -26.37 10.90
CA GLN A 244 -20.99 -25.64 11.99
C GLN A 244 -19.61 -26.21 12.30
N GLN A 245 -19.48 -27.54 12.31
CA GLN A 245 -18.18 -28.19 12.47
C GLN A 245 -17.20 -27.78 11.35
N LEU A 246 -17.67 -27.75 10.10
CA LEU A 246 -16.86 -27.31 8.96
C LEU A 246 -16.46 -25.84 9.08
N MET A 247 -17.40 -24.94 9.40
CA MET A 247 -17.15 -23.51 9.55
C MET A 247 -16.13 -23.22 10.66
N GLY A 248 -16.19 -23.93 11.80
CA GLY A 248 -15.21 -23.79 12.88
C GLY A 248 -13.79 -24.15 12.43
N VAL A 249 -13.61 -25.23 11.67
CA VAL A 249 -12.29 -25.60 11.11
C VAL A 249 -11.84 -24.58 10.06
N LEU A 250 -12.75 -24.09 9.20
CA LEU A 250 -12.43 -23.08 8.19
C LEU A 250 -12.01 -21.74 8.80
N HIS A 251 -12.65 -21.31 9.88
CA HIS A 251 -12.22 -20.14 10.66
C HIS A 251 -10.78 -20.31 11.15
N SER A 252 -10.47 -21.47 11.72
CA SER A 252 -9.12 -21.77 12.19
C SER A 252 -8.07 -21.79 11.07
N ILE A 253 -8.42 -22.32 9.88
CA ILE A 253 -7.53 -22.29 8.70
C ILE A 253 -7.31 -20.86 8.24
N ILE A 254 -8.36 -20.03 8.16
CA ILE A 254 -8.25 -18.63 7.74
C ILE A 254 -7.35 -17.85 8.71
N ASP A 255 -7.45 -18.10 10.01
CA ASP A 255 -6.58 -17.49 11.01
C ASP A 255 -5.13 -17.92 10.84
N ASP A 256 -4.84 -19.21 10.64
CA ASP A 256 -3.48 -19.70 10.36
C ASP A 256 -2.90 -19.07 9.08
N LEU A 257 -3.70 -18.99 8.02
CA LEU A 257 -3.32 -18.36 6.76
C LEU A 257 -3.07 -16.85 6.91
N ASN A 258 -3.83 -16.16 7.77
CA ASN A 258 -3.59 -14.75 8.11
C ASN A 258 -2.24 -14.57 8.84
N HIS A 259 -1.93 -15.43 9.82
CA HIS A 259 -0.65 -15.40 10.51
C HIS A 259 0.51 -15.68 9.55
N TYR A 260 0.38 -16.71 8.71
CA TYR A 260 1.36 -17.03 7.66
C TYR A 260 1.59 -15.86 6.69
N SER A 261 0.52 -15.24 6.19
CA SER A 261 0.57 -14.06 5.32
C SER A 261 1.33 -12.89 5.98
N SER A 262 1.10 -12.67 7.27
CA SER A 262 1.79 -11.61 8.03
C SER A 262 3.31 -11.84 8.17
N VAL A 263 3.74 -13.10 8.11
CA VAL A 263 5.16 -13.48 8.17
C VAL A 263 5.80 -13.38 6.79
N ILE A 264 5.22 -14.05 5.79
CA ILE A 264 5.80 -14.17 4.43
C ILE A 264 5.83 -12.85 3.67
N THR A 265 4.87 -11.95 3.91
CA THR A 265 4.89 -10.61 3.28
C THR A 265 6.14 -9.80 3.60
N ASN A 266 6.85 -10.14 4.69
CA ASN A 266 8.05 -9.44 5.13
C ASN A 266 9.34 -10.23 4.86
N TYR A 267 9.29 -11.28 4.02
CA TYR A 267 10.48 -12.04 3.66
C TYR A 267 11.38 -11.28 2.70
N PRO A 268 12.72 -11.31 2.88
CA PRO A 268 13.65 -10.85 1.88
C PRO A 268 13.45 -11.60 0.56
N VAL A 269 13.47 -10.88 -0.56
CA VAL A 269 13.42 -11.46 -1.91
C VAL A 269 14.53 -12.48 -2.14
N GLN A 270 15.70 -12.27 -1.51
CA GLN A 270 16.85 -13.15 -1.63
C GLN A 270 16.56 -14.56 -1.11
N ILE A 271 15.87 -14.68 0.04
CA ILE A 271 15.54 -15.96 0.65
C ILE A 271 14.52 -16.73 -0.18
N ILE A 272 13.61 -16.03 -0.86
CA ILE A 272 12.66 -16.64 -1.80
C ILE A 272 13.41 -17.23 -3.00
N LYS A 273 14.50 -16.60 -3.47
CA LYS A 273 15.33 -17.13 -4.57
C LYS A 273 16.10 -18.39 -4.17
N GLU A 274 16.47 -18.50 -2.90
CA GLU A 274 17.18 -19.66 -2.32
C GLU A 274 16.24 -20.85 -2.04
N HIS A 275 14.93 -20.69 -2.23
CA HIS A 275 13.97 -21.78 -2.05
C HIS A 275 14.24 -22.96 -3.00
N ARG A 276 14.21 -24.19 -2.48
CA ARG A 276 14.58 -25.41 -3.25
C ARG A 276 13.83 -25.58 -4.56
N THR A 277 12.53 -25.30 -4.60
CA THR A 277 11.73 -25.33 -5.84
C THR A 277 12.27 -24.37 -6.91
N VAL A 278 12.71 -23.17 -6.50
CA VAL A 278 13.28 -22.16 -7.39
C VAL A 278 14.65 -22.61 -7.89
N VAL A 279 15.48 -23.15 -7.00
CA VAL A 279 16.80 -23.69 -7.33
C VAL A 279 16.69 -24.86 -8.30
N HIS A 280 15.80 -25.84 -8.06
CA HIS A 280 15.57 -26.97 -8.97
C HIS A 280 15.11 -26.52 -10.36
N LYS A 281 14.21 -25.53 -10.43
CA LYS A 281 13.81 -24.92 -11.72
C LYS A 281 15.02 -24.32 -12.44
N ASN A 282 15.90 -23.64 -11.71
CA ASN A 282 17.09 -23.00 -12.27
C ASN A 282 18.10 -24.05 -12.76
N TRP A 283 18.33 -25.13 -11.99
CA TRP A 283 19.15 -26.26 -12.40
C TRP A 283 18.62 -26.94 -13.67
N ALA A 284 17.32 -27.24 -13.72
CA ALA A 284 16.69 -27.81 -14.92
C ALA A 284 16.84 -26.89 -16.13
N SER A 285 16.67 -25.57 -15.93
CA SER A 285 16.87 -24.57 -16.99
C SER A 285 18.32 -24.56 -17.50
N LYS A 286 19.29 -24.65 -16.59
CA LYS A 286 20.73 -24.69 -16.90
C LYS A 286 21.09 -25.93 -17.72
N LEU A 287 20.61 -27.11 -17.30
CA LEU A 287 20.83 -28.39 -18.00
C LEU A 287 20.22 -28.43 -19.40
N LEU A 288 19.03 -27.84 -19.58
CA LEU A 288 18.39 -27.75 -20.89
C LEU A 288 19.10 -26.77 -21.83
N SER A 289 19.71 -25.70 -21.28
CA SER A 289 20.47 -24.73 -22.08
C SER A 289 21.87 -25.21 -22.47
N LEU A 290 22.52 -25.97 -21.58
CA LEU A 290 23.92 -26.41 -21.72
C LEU A 290 24.04 -27.89 -21.33
N PRO A 291 23.55 -28.83 -22.18
CA PRO A 291 23.61 -30.26 -21.88
C PRO A 291 25.05 -30.77 -21.97
N SER A 292 25.67 -31.05 -20.82
CA SER A 292 27.04 -31.57 -20.73
C SER A 292 27.26 -32.29 -19.40
N VAL A 293 28.22 -33.21 -19.37
CA VAL A 293 28.60 -33.91 -18.13
C VAL A 293 29.11 -32.93 -17.07
N SER A 294 29.90 -31.93 -17.47
CA SER A 294 30.42 -30.88 -16.58
C SER A 294 29.30 -30.08 -15.89
N THR A 295 28.22 -29.76 -16.61
CA THR A 295 27.07 -29.04 -16.04
C THR A 295 26.31 -29.91 -15.03
N CYS A 296 26.20 -31.22 -15.29
CA CYS A 296 25.64 -32.15 -14.31
C CYS A 296 26.49 -32.21 -13.03
N GLU A 297 27.82 -32.28 -13.14
CA GLU A 297 28.72 -32.31 -11.99
C GLU A 297 28.68 -31.03 -11.16
N LEU A 298 28.59 -29.87 -11.81
CA LEU A 298 28.38 -28.59 -11.11
C LEU A 298 27.07 -28.59 -10.30
N ILE A 299 25.99 -29.14 -10.86
CA ILE A 299 24.70 -29.23 -10.16
C ILE A 299 24.75 -30.26 -9.04
N GLU A 300 25.44 -31.39 -9.21
CA GLU A 300 25.70 -32.36 -8.14
C GLU A 300 26.44 -31.70 -6.95
N GLN A 301 27.44 -30.85 -7.24
CA GLN A 301 28.15 -30.07 -6.22
C GLN A 301 27.23 -29.05 -5.53
N GLU A 302 26.48 -28.25 -6.29
CA GLU A 302 25.52 -27.28 -5.74
C GLU A 302 24.46 -27.99 -4.88
N ALA A 303 23.98 -29.17 -5.30
CA ALA A 303 23.02 -29.98 -4.55
C ALA A 303 23.61 -30.53 -3.25
N SER A 304 24.87 -30.98 -3.28
CA SER A 304 25.56 -31.45 -2.07
C SER A 304 25.66 -30.35 -0.99
N TYR A 305 25.78 -29.09 -1.40
CA TYR A 305 25.79 -27.94 -0.49
C TYR A 305 24.39 -27.59 0.01
N LEU A 306 23.39 -27.49 -0.88
CA LEU A 306 22.01 -27.08 -0.55
C LEU A 306 21.28 -28.06 0.39
N TYR A 307 21.63 -29.34 0.30
CA TYR A 307 21.04 -30.42 1.09
C TYR A 307 21.90 -30.85 2.29
N ARG A 308 23.00 -30.14 2.55
CA ARG A 308 23.80 -30.34 3.76
C ARG A 308 23.01 -29.88 5.00
N PRO A 309 22.84 -30.73 6.03
CA PRO A 309 22.18 -30.31 7.26
C PRO A 309 22.99 -29.20 7.97
N PRO A 310 22.33 -28.23 8.61
CA PRO A 310 23.02 -27.14 9.29
C PRO A 310 23.89 -27.69 10.43
N SER A 311 25.09 -27.11 10.59
CA SER A 311 26.03 -27.46 11.65
C SER A 311 26.13 -26.37 12.71
N ARG A 312 26.48 -26.76 13.94
CA ARG A 312 26.83 -25.83 15.03
C ARG A 312 28.11 -25.05 14.75
N ASP A 313 28.96 -25.55 13.87
CA ASP A 313 30.23 -24.89 13.52
C ASP A 313 30.07 -23.79 12.47
N ASP A 314 28.97 -23.82 11.71
CA ASP A 314 28.71 -22.86 10.64
C ASP A 314 28.52 -21.44 11.18
N ILE A 315 29.16 -20.46 10.55
CA ILE A 315 29.14 -19.06 10.99
C ILE A 315 27.73 -18.47 10.91
N VAL A 316 26.96 -18.86 9.90
CA VAL A 316 25.55 -18.45 9.74
C VAL A 316 24.71 -18.96 10.92
N THR A 317 24.86 -20.24 11.31
CA THR A 317 24.17 -20.81 12.49
C THR A 317 24.49 -20.03 13.75
N LYS A 318 25.78 -19.75 14.01
CA LYS A 318 26.22 -19.00 15.19
C LYS A 318 25.60 -17.60 15.23
N THR A 319 25.60 -16.89 14.10
CA THR A 319 25.04 -15.52 13.98
C THR A 319 23.54 -15.50 14.20
N VAL A 320 22.81 -16.43 13.57
CA VAL A 320 21.37 -16.58 13.69
C VAL A 320 20.95 -16.88 15.13
N VAL A 321 21.68 -17.77 15.82
CA VAL A 321 21.43 -18.16 17.21
C VAL A 321 21.72 -17.01 18.17
N GLU A 322 22.85 -16.31 18.00
CA GLU A 322 23.20 -15.15 18.82
C GLU A 322 22.13 -14.05 18.71
N PHE A 323 21.72 -13.71 17.49
CA PHE A 323 20.65 -12.72 17.26
C PHE A 323 19.34 -13.11 17.94
N SER A 324 18.96 -14.39 17.84
CA SER A 324 17.73 -14.90 18.45
C SER A 324 17.80 -14.91 19.97
N THR A 325 18.97 -15.18 20.52
CA THR A 325 19.19 -15.15 21.97
C THR A 325 19.06 -13.72 22.48
N GLN A 326 19.68 -12.75 21.82
CA GLN A 326 19.56 -11.33 22.20
C GLN A 326 18.14 -10.77 22.05
N ILE A 327 17.39 -11.13 21.01
CA ILE A 327 15.97 -10.71 20.90
C ILE A 327 15.14 -11.35 22.01
N LYS A 328 15.40 -12.60 22.36
CA LYS A 328 14.68 -13.25 23.45
C LYS A 328 14.98 -12.58 24.79
N GLU A 329 16.24 -12.33 25.10
CA GLU A 329 16.66 -11.60 26.30
C GLU A 329 16.01 -10.22 26.39
N LEU A 330 15.94 -9.49 25.26
CA LEU A 330 15.27 -8.19 25.21
C LEU A 330 13.74 -8.31 25.41
N ILE A 331 13.10 -9.32 24.83
CA ILE A 331 11.67 -9.58 25.07
C ILE A 331 11.43 -9.87 26.55
N ASP A 332 12.24 -10.74 27.15
CA ASP A 332 12.14 -11.11 28.57
C ASP A 332 12.38 -9.89 29.47
N GLU A 333 13.37 -9.04 29.14
CA GLU A 333 13.63 -7.78 29.85
C GLU A 333 12.45 -6.81 29.73
N ILE A 334 11.88 -6.64 28.53
CA ILE A 334 10.69 -5.80 28.31
C ILE A 334 9.49 -6.36 29.08
N GLU A 335 9.29 -7.68 29.10
CA GLU A 335 8.21 -8.31 29.85
C GLU A 335 8.38 -8.12 31.36
N GLN A 336 9.59 -8.25 31.89
CA GLN A 336 9.90 -7.98 33.30
C GLN A 336 9.65 -6.51 33.66
N LYS A 337 10.16 -5.56 32.84
CA LYS A 337 9.93 -4.12 33.03
C LYS A 337 8.45 -3.77 32.88
N HIS A 338 7.75 -4.36 31.93
CA HIS A 338 6.30 -4.20 31.75
C HIS A 338 5.51 -4.80 32.91
N ALA A 339 5.96 -5.93 33.48
CA ALA A 339 5.38 -6.52 34.69
C ALA A 339 5.62 -5.64 35.92
N TYR A 340 6.78 -4.99 36.04
CA TYR A 340 7.04 -3.99 37.08
C TYR A 340 6.09 -2.79 36.96
N VAL A 341 5.83 -2.32 35.74
CA VAL A 341 4.87 -1.24 35.46
C VAL A 341 3.40 -1.71 35.62
N LYS A 342 3.13 -3.02 35.57
CA LYS A 342 1.84 -3.64 35.92
C LYS A 342 1.66 -3.84 37.43
N ARG A 343 2.75 -3.92 38.21
CA ARG A 343 2.63 -3.98 39.67
C ARG A 343 2.03 -2.66 40.13
N PRO A 344 0.95 -2.69 40.93
CA PRO A 344 0.37 -1.46 41.44
C PRO A 344 1.45 -0.72 42.24
N SER A 345 1.69 0.52 41.85
CA SER A 345 2.47 1.47 42.64
C SER A 345 1.95 1.44 44.09
N PRO A 346 2.82 1.66 45.11
CA PRO A 346 2.37 1.86 46.49
C PRO A 346 1.36 3.02 46.65
N ILE A 347 1.18 3.85 45.62
CA ILE A 347 0.09 4.81 45.44
C ILE A 347 -1.17 4.04 44.96
N LYS A 348 -1.80 3.36 45.91
CA LYS A 348 -2.90 2.38 45.85
C LYS A 348 -4.07 2.69 44.88
N ASN A 349 -4.46 1.69 44.07
CA ASN A 349 -5.85 1.33 43.66
C ASN A 349 -6.81 2.40 43.10
N LEU A 350 -6.32 3.59 42.78
CA LEU A 350 -7.12 4.69 42.25
C LEU A 350 -6.96 4.73 40.73
N SER A 351 -8.07 4.73 39.99
CA SER A 351 -8.03 4.99 38.55
C SER A 351 -7.47 6.38 38.29
N PHE A 352 -6.90 6.61 37.10
CA PHE A 352 -6.46 7.95 36.68
C PHE A 352 -7.55 9.01 36.90
N GLU A 353 -8.81 8.68 36.65
CA GLU A 353 -9.98 9.53 36.91
C GLU A 353 -10.12 9.93 38.39
N LYS A 354 -9.85 9.01 39.33
CA LYS A 354 -9.88 9.33 40.76
C LYS A 354 -8.71 10.20 41.18
N LEU A 355 -7.50 9.96 40.65
CA LEU A 355 -6.34 10.81 40.91
C LEU A 355 -6.56 12.23 40.37
N GLN A 356 -7.09 12.33 39.15
CA GLN A 356 -7.49 13.59 38.52
C GLN A 356 -8.53 14.32 39.38
N LYS A 357 -9.56 13.61 39.86
CA LYS A 357 -10.60 14.18 40.73
C LYS A 357 -10.06 14.63 42.09
N ASN A 358 -9.20 13.84 42.73
CA ASN A 358 -8.58 14.21 44.02
C ASN A 358 -7.75 15.49 43.88
N TYR A 359 -6.99 15.59 42.79
CA TYR A 359 -6.25 16.80 42.45
C TYR A 359 -7.18 18.00 42.19
N GLU A 360 -8.25 17.83 41.40
CA GLU A 360 -9.24 18.89 41.13
C GLU A 360 -9.89 19.40 42.41
N VAL A 361 -10.31 18.48 43.29
CA VAL A 361 -10.88 18.83 44.61
C VAL A 361 -9.87 19.61 45.45
N ALA A 362 -8.63 19.15 45.57
CA ALA A 362 -7.61 19.85 46.35
C ALA A 362 -7.29 21.25 45.78
N ARG A 363 -7.32 21.40 44.45
CA ARG A 363 -7.14 22.69 43.77
C ARG A 363 -8.30 23.63 44.05
N ASP A 364 -9.52 23.16 43.89
CA ASP A 364 -10.72 23.98 44.06
C ASP A 364 -10.92 24.37 45.52
N GLU A 365 -10.57 23.49 46.48
CA GLU A 365 -10.48 23.82 47.91
C GLU A 365 -9.48 24.96 48.18
N ALA A 366 -8.29 24.90 47.59
CA ALA A 366 -7.27 25.94 47.75
C ALA A 366 -7.71 27.28 47.15
N ILE A 367 -8.33 27.27 45.97
CA ILE A 367 -8.88 28.47 45.32
C ILE A 367 -10.00 29.08 46.18
N LYS A 368 -10.92 28.26 46.67
CA LYS A 368 -12.04 28.71 47.52
C LYS A 368 -11.56 29.31 48.84
N TYR A 369 -10.56 28.69 49.47
CA TYR A 369 -9.95 29.22 50.70
C TYR A 369 -9.32 30.60 50.44
N ARG A 370 -8.53 30.73 49.38
CA ARG A 370 -7.92 32.00 48.95
C ARG A 370 -8.96 33.10 48.73
N GLU A 371 -10.11 32.77 48.13
CA GLU A 371 -11.18 33.73 47.80
C GLU A 371 -12.11 34.07 48.97
N SER A 372 -11.97 33.40 50.12
CA SER A 372 -12.91 33.56 51.24
C SER A 372 -12.78 34.93 51.93
N TYR A 373 -11.56 35.35 52.27
CA TYR A 373 -11.27 36.61 52.94
C TYR A 373 -9.94 37.20 52.46
N ASP A 374 -9.77 38.52 52.56
CA ASP A 374 -8.53 39.18 52.14
C ASP A 374 -7.28 38.70 52.93
N VAL A 375 -7.45 38.44 54.24
CA VAL A 375 -6.40 37.85 55.10
C VAL A 375 -6.00 36.44 54.61
N CYS A 376 -6.96 35.64 54.13
CA CYS A 376 -6.68 34.33 53.54
C CYS A 376 -5.90 34.47 52.23
N ASN A 377 -6.24 35.43 51.37
CA ASN A 377 -5.50 35.68 50.13
C ASN A 377 -4.04 36.12 50.41
N ARG A 378 -3.83 37.05 51.34
CA ARG A 378 -2.48 37.52 51.73
C ARG A 378 -1.64 36.39 52.35
N SER A 379 -2.24 35.61 53.24
CA SER A 379 -1.59 34.44 53.86
C SER A 379 -1.23 33.35 52.84
N PHE A 380 -2.12 33.11 51.86
CA PHE A 380 -1.92 32.15 50.80
C PHE A 380 -0.83 32.58 49.81
N GLU A 381 -0.82 33.85 49.38
CA GLU A 381 0.25 34.42 48.55
C GLU A 381 1.62 34.36 49.26
N SER A 382 1.66 34.62 50.57
CA SER A 382 2.90 34.51 51.37
C SER A 382 3.41 33.06 51.48
N ALA A 383 2.52 32.09 51.70
CA ALA A 383 2.88 30.67 51.70
C ALA A 383 3.35 30.18 50.31
N LEU A 384 2.76 30.70 49.23
CA LEU A 384 3.18 30.44 47.85
C LEU A 384 4.56 31.02 47.54
N LEU A 385 4.87 32.23 47.99
CA LEU A 385 6.19 32.86 47.83
C LEU A 385 7.31 31.99 48.42
N MET A 386 7.10 31.46 49.63
CA MET A 386 8.04 30.51 50.24
C MET A 386 8.17 29.23 49.42
N THR A 387 7.05 28.68 48.95
CA THR A 387 7.03 27.48 48.11
C THR A 387 7.77 27.70 46.78
N PHE A 388 7.59 28.85 46.14
CA PHE A 388 8.29 29.20 44.91
C PHE A 388 9.79 29.35 45.14
N ALA A 389 10.23 29.98 46.23
CA ALA A 389 11.65 30.12 46.54
C ALA A 389 12.32 28.76 46.80
N GLU A 390 11.66 27.85 47.51
CA GLU A 390 12.12 26.48 47.72
C GLU A 390 12.24 25.71 46.39
N LEU A 391 11.21 25.77 45.53
CA LEU A 391 11.20 25.12 44.23
C LEU A 391 12.26 25.70 43.28
N ASN A 392 12.44 27.02 43.28
CA ASN A 392 13.44 27.69 42.46
C ASN A 392 14.86 27.23 42.81
N LEU A 393 15.14 27.08 44.11
CA LEU A 393 16.43 26.56 44.58
C LEU A 393 16.62 25.09 44.22
N GLN A 394 15.58 24.26 44.34
CA GLN A 394 15.62 22.84 43.95
C GLN A 394 15.85 22.68 42.44
N PHE A 395 15.17 23.49 41.63
CA PHE A 395 15.33 23.49 40.18
C PHE A 395 16.73 23.94 39.79
N LEU A 396 17.23 25.04 40.36
CA LEU A 396 18.59 25.54 40.11
C LEU A 396 19.66 24.48 40.44
N LYS A 397 19.51 23.74 41.55
CA LYS A 397 20.41 22.63 41.88
C LYS A 397 20.40 21.54 40.79
N SER A 398 19.22 21.20 40.30
CA SER A 398 19.03 20.20 39.25
C SER A 398 19.63 20.67 37.91
N GLU A 399 19.47 21.95 37.56
CA GLU A 399 20.04 22.54 36.36
C GLU A 399 21.58 22.60 36.42
N VAL A 400 22.15 22.95 37.57
CA VAL A 400 23.60 22.96 37.81
C VAL A 400 24.18 21.55 37.65
N ASP A 401 23.54 20.54 38.25
CA ASP A 401 23.95 19.14 38.10
C ASP A 401 23.96 18.70 36.62
N VAL A 402 22.89 19.00 35.87
CA VAL A 402 22.80 18.71 34.43
C VAL A 402 23.84 19.49 33.62
N LYS A 403 24.14 20.74 33.96
CA LYS A 403 25.13 21.58 33.26
C LYS A 403 26.52 20.95 33.32
N TYR A 404 26.94 20.50 34.50
CA TYR A 404 28.29 20.00 34.75
C TYR A 404 28.44 18.47 34.60
N ALA A 405 27.35 17.74 34.38
CA ALA A 405 27.39 16.31 34.09
C ALA A 405 28.22 16.00 32.82
N LYS A 406 29.13 15.01 32.92
CA LYS A 406 30.00 14.58 31.82
C LYS A 406 29.24 13.90 30.68
N CYS A 407 28.24 13.08 31.00
CA CYS A 407 27.42 12.35 30.03
C CYS A 407 25.96 12.36 30.46
N LEU A 408 25.07 12.83 29.57
CA LEU A 408 23.64 12.96 29.87
C LEU A 408 22.78 11.78 29.37
N VAL A 409 23.36 10.84 28.63
CA VAL A 409 22.60 9.74 27.99
C VAL A 409 21.85 8.89 29.02
N ASN A 410 22.47 8.62 30.18
CA ASN A 410 21.89 7.85 31.28
C ASN A 410 21.90 8.62 32.61
N HIS A 411 22.00 9.96 32.56
CA HIS A 411 22.10 10.78 33.77
C HIS A 411 20.77 10.87 34.50
N SER A 412 20.81 10.68 35.82
CA SER A 412 19.67 10.81 36.72
C SER A 412 20.00 11.79 37.84
N ILE A 413 19.13 12.76 38.10
CA ILE A 413 19.33 13.75 39.18
C ILE A 413 19.11 13.11 40.56
N SER A 414 18.15 12.20 40.67
CA SER A 414 17.70 11.59 41.93
C SER A 414 17.88 10.06 41.99
N GLY A 415 18.59 9.48 41.02
CA GLY A 415 18.91 8.05 40.97
C GLY A 415 17.84 7.12 40.37
N ASN A 416 16.63 7.62 40.10
CA ASN A 416 15.51 6.78 39.66
C ASN A 416 15.15 6.94 38.18
N ASP A 417 15.05 8.18 37.67
CA ASP A 417 14.61 8.46 36.30
C ASP A 417 15.60 9.35 35.53
N TRP A 418 15.55 9.28 34.19
CA TRP A 418 16.34 10.15 33.31
C TRP A 418 16.01 11.63 33.57
N PHE A 419 17.04 12.47 33.65
CA PHE A 419 16.94 13.84 34.18
C PHE A 419 15.82 14.71 33.58
N VAL A 420 15.48 14.53 32.30
CA VAL A 420 14.43 15.28 31.59
C VAL A 420 13.06 15.11 32.25
N TYR A 421 12.75 13.91 32.78
CA TYR A 421 11.47 13.66 33.44
C TYR A 421 11.32 14.52 34.70
N GLN A 422 12.35 14.57 35.53
CA GLN A 422 12.36 15.39 36.75
C GLN A 422 12.19 16.88 36.43
N LEU A 423 12.99 17.41 35.49
CA LEU A 423 12.90 18.81 35.08
C LEU A 423 11.52 19.18 34.50
N SER A 424 10.92 18.27 33.72
CA SER A 424 9.57 18.48 33.18
C SER A 424 8.49 18.48 34.26
N HIS A 425 8.58 17.58 35.25
CA HIS A 425 7.66 17.53 36.38
C HIS A 425 7.74 18.81 37.22
N ASP A 426 8.96 19.25 37.55
CA ASP A 426 9.19 20.44 38.34
C ASP A 426 8.73 21.71 37.60
N ALA A 427 9.04 21.83 36.30
CA ALA A 427 8.57 22.94 35.48
C ALA A 427 7.04 22.98 35.36
N SER A 428 6.41 21.81 35.20
CA SER A 428 4.95 21.69 35.17
C SER A 428 4.30 22.06 36.50
N TYR A 429 4.93 21.71 37.63
CA TYR A 429 4.44 22.05 38.95
C TYR A 429 4.56 23.56 39.24
N VAL A 430 5.71 24.15 38.92
CA VAL A 430 5.95 25.59 39.06
C VAL A 430 4.91 26.39 38.26
N TYR A 431 4.74 26.07 36.98
CA TYR A 431 3.75 26.75 36.14
C TYR A 431 2.33 26.58 36.69
N HIS A 432 1.99 25.39 37.19
CA HIS A 432 0.69 25.16 37.80
C HIS A 432 0.46 26.05 39.03
N LEU A 433 1.40 26.13 39.97
CA LEU A 433 1.28 26.99 41.15
C LEU A 433 1.10 28.46 40.78
N ILE A 434 1.75 28.93 39.71
CA ILE A 434 1.61 30.32 39.24
C ILE A 434 0.18 30.63 38.81
N THR A 435 -0.54 29.68 38.21
CA THR A 435 -1.96 29.85 37.87
C THR A 435 -2.88 30.06 39.09
N LEU A 436 -2.39 29.81 40.30
CA LEU A 436 -3.12 30.03 41.56
C LEU A 436 -2.90 31.43 42.17
N VAL A 437 -2.08 32.28 41.55
CA VAL A 437 -1.84 33.67 42.00
C VAL A 437 -2.75 34.64 41.24
N LYS A 438 -3.24 35.71 41.89
CA LYS A 438 -3.90 36.82 41.18
C LYS A 438 -2.84 37.58 40.38
N ILE A 439 -2.88 37.44 39.06
CA ILE A 439 -1.85 37.91 38.13
C ILE A 439 -1.91 39.44 38.01
N ASP A 440 -0.75 40.09 38.17
CA ASP A 440 -0.54 41.47 37.76
C ASP A 440 -0.29 41.50 36.24
N PRO A 441 -0.92 42.39 35.45
CA PRO A 441 -0.64 42.56 34.03
C PRO A 441 0.86 42.69 33.69
N LEU A 442 1.67 43.18 34.62
CA LEU A 442 3.13 43.30 34.47
C LEU A 442 3.86 41.93 34.45
N LEU A 443 3.22 40.86 34.92
CA LEU A 443 3.78 39.50 35.00
C LEU A 443 3.39 38.60 33.83
N ASP A 444 2.43 39.00 32.99
CA ASP A 444 1.90 38.17 31.90
C ASP A 444 3.01 37.60 31.00
N ARG A 445 4.01 38.42 30.65
CA ARG A 445 5.13 38.00 29.80
C ARG A 445 6.06 36.97 30.46
N HIS A 446 6.28 37.09 31.78
CA HIS A 446 7.09 36.13 32.53
C HIS A 446 6.35 34.80 32.67
N ILE A 447 5.04 34.85 32.90
CA ILE A 447 4.17 33.67 32.98
C ILE A 447 4.10 32.97 31.62
N GLU A 448 4.00 33.73 30.53
CA GLU A 448 4.08 33.21 29.17
C GLU A 448 5.42 32.50 28.91
N CYS A 449 6.54 33.09 29.34
CA CYS A 449 7.84 32.43 29.23
C CYS A 449 7.90 31.13 30.04
N LEU A 450 7.38 31.11 31.27
CA LEU A 450 7.31 29.89 32.10
C LEU A 450 6.41 28.81 31.49
N LYS A 451 5.32 29.21 30.82
CA LYS A 451 4.48 28.31 30.02
C LYS A 451 5.28 27.64 28.92
N ASN A 452 6.06 28.43 28.16
CA ASN A 452 6.86 27.92 27.06
C ASN A 452 7.99 27.01 27.58
N VAL A 453 8.65 27.34 28.70
CA VAL A 453 9.65 26.45 29.30
C VAL A 453 9.03 25.11 29.69
N LYS A 454 7.86 25.13 30.36
CA LYS A 454 7.11 23.92 30.67
C LYS A 454 6.81 23.11 29.39
N THR A 455 6.22 23.74 28.37
CA THR A 455 5.87 23.07 27.10
C THR A 455 7.12 22.45 26.46
N MET A 456 8.24 23.16 26.49
CA MET A 456 9.51 22.68 25.96
C MET A 456 9.96 21.40 26.67
N TYR A 457 10.02 21.39 28.01
CA TYR A 457 10.39 20.19 28.76
C TYR A 457 9.42 19.03 28.55
N GLN A 458 8.11 19.30 28.37
CA GLN A 458 7.13 18.28 28.01
C GLN A 458 7.40 17.68 26.63
N LEU A 459 7.75 18.51 25.62
CA LEU A 459 8.13 18.02 24.29
C LEU A 459 9.39 17.14 24.34
N LEU A 460 10.40 17.53 25.12
CA LEU A 460 11.60 16.71 25.30
C LEU A 460 11.30 15.39 26.01
N GLN A 461 10.44 15.42 27.03
CA GLN A 461 9.99 14.23 27.75
C GLN A 461 9.25 13.26 26.83
N ASP A 462 8.42 13.78 25.93
CA ASP A 462 7.61 12.99 25.00
C ASP A 462 8.39 12.54 23.76
N PHE A 463 9.60 13.06 23.52
CA PHE A 463 10.39 12.76 22.33
C PHE A 463 10.65 11.25 22.16
N LEU A 464 11.16 10.58 23.20
CA LEU A 464 11.46 9.14 23.16
C LEU A 464 10.17 8.29 23.09
N PRO A 465 9.13 8.54 23.91
CA PRO A 465 7.84 7.87 23.74
C PRO A 465 7.27 7.98 22.33
N ARG A 466 7.33 9.16 21.71
CA ARG A 466 6.88 9.36 20.32
C ARG A 466 7.72 8.60 19.32
N PHE A 467 9.04 8.59 19.46
CA PHE A 467 9.91 7.75 18.62
C PHE A 467 9.51 6.27 18.69
N TYR A 468 9.32 5.73 19.89
CA TYR A 468 8.94 4.34 20.07
C TYR A 468 7.53 4.00 19.58
N VAL A 469 6.56 4.90 19.72
CA VAL A 469 5.16 4.64 19.37
C VAL A 469 4.87 4.93 17.90
N GLU A 470 5.50 5.97 17.32
CA GLU A 470 5.22 6.42 15.95
C GLU A 470 6.17 5.80 14.91
N LEU A 471 7.45 5.61 15.24
CA LEU A 471 8.48 5.21 14.27
C LEU A 471 8.93 3.76 14.38
N LEU A 472 9.21 3.26 15.59
CA LEU A 472 9.69 1.89 15.78
C LEU A 472 8.77 0.82 15.12
N PRO A 473 7.42 0.93 15.15
CA PRO A 473 6.55 -0.06 14.49
C PRO A 473 6.75 -0.18 12.98
N MET A 474 7.15 0.90 12.30
CA MET A 474 7.40 0.88 10.86
C MET A 474 8.59 -0.02 10.52
N THR A 475 9.60 -0.05 11.41
CA THR A 475 10.82 -0.86 11.24
C THR A 475 10.55 -2.37 11.27
N ALA A 476 9.46 -2.80 11.91
CA ALA A 476 9.08 -4.21 12.02
C ALA A 476 8.78 -4.87 10.67
N ASN A 477 8.51 -4.07 9.62
CA ASN A 477 8.34 -4.55 8.26
C ASN A 477 9.63 -4.36 7.43
N PHE A 478 10.30 -3.22 7.59
CA PHE A 478 11.47 -2.87 6.79
C PHE A 478 12.71 -3.71 7.14
N ILE A 479 12.93 -3.99 8.43
CA ILE A 479 14.10 -4.75 8.87
C ILE A 479 14.05 -6.19 8.34
N PRO A 480 12.93 -6.94 8.51
CA PRO A 480 12.87 -8.28 7.96
C PRO A 480 12.93 -8.33 6.44
N SER A 481 12.28 -7.39 5.73
CA SER A 481 12.20 -7.41 4.26
C SER A 481 13.44 -6.87 3.56
N ALA A 482 14.31 -6.16 4.28
CA ALA A 482 15.36 -5.31 3.70
C ALA A 482 14.80 -4.40 2.60
N ASP A 483 13.75 -3.64 2.95
CA ASP A 483 13.01 -2.81 2.01
C ASP A 483 13.93 -1.85 1.24
N SER A 484 13.94 -1.98 -0.09
CA SER A 484 14.84 -1.22 -0.97
C SER A 484 14.60 0.30 -0.93
N SER A 485 13.35 0.74 -0.70
CA SER A 485 13.03 2.16 -0.61
C SER A 485 13.52 2.77 0.70
N PHE A 486 13.43 2.01 1.79
CA PHE A 486 13.95 2.39 3.09
C PHE A 486 15.49 2.42 3.10
N VAL A 487 16.15 1.43 2.49
CA VAL A 487 17.62 1.42 2.33
C VAL A 487 18.09 2.63 1.53
N LYS A 488 17.46 2.88 0.36
CA LYS A 488 17.78 4.04 -0.46
C LYS A 488 17.60 5.37 0.28
N MET A 489 16.52 5.50 1.07
CA MET A 489 16.31 6.69 1.89
C MET A 489 17.45 6.92 2.89
N MET A 490 17.92 5.86 3.56
CA MET A 490 19.05 5.98 4.49
C MET A 490 20.32 6.42 3.75
N ASP A 491 20.58 5.87 2.56
CA ASP A 491 21.74 6.22 1.73
C ASP A 491 21.67 7.67 1.24
N ASP A 492 20.48 8.13 0.83
CA ASP A 492 20.25 9.52 0.45
C ASP A 492 20.54 10.49 1.60
N VAL A 493 20.25 10.11 2.86
CA VAL A 493 20.56 10.93 4.03
C VAL A 493 22.06 10.96 4.33
N ASP A 494 22.77 9.84 4.19
CA ASP A 494 24.23 9.78 4.36
C ASP A 494 24.95 10.66 3.33
N ASN A 495 24.44 10.68 2.10
CA ASN A 495 25.04 11.46 1.01
C ASN A 495 25.11 12.96 1.30
N TYR A 496 24.20 13.52 2.11
CA TYR A 496 24.28 14.93 2.50
C TYR A 496 25.61 15.26 3.20
N PHE A 497 26.12 14.39 4.07
CA PHE A 497 27.42 14.60 4.74
C PHE A 497 28.60 14.33 3.81
N ASN A 498 28.47 13.34 2.93
CA ASN A 498 29.52 13.00 1.97
C ASN A 498 29.81 14.16 1.01
N GLU A 499 28.82 15.01 0.70
CA GLU A 499 29.02 16.19 -0.15
C GLU A 499 29.95 17.26 0.45
N ILE A 500 30.05 17.38 1.79
CA ILE A 500 30.89 18.40 2.43
C ILE A 500 32.37 17.96 2.49
N ASN A 501 32.68 16.67 2.33
CA ASN A 501 34.04 16.10 2.43
C ASN A 501 34.77 16.44 3.76
N ILE A 502 34.03 16.68 4.84
CA ILE A 502 34.58 16.92 6.19
C ILE A 502 33.89 15.95 7.15
N PRO A 503 34.62 15.18 7.96
CA PRO A 503 34.03 14.33 8.99
C PRO A 503 33.12 15.12 9.92
N CYS A 504 31.98 14.54 10.32
CA CYS A 504 30.99 15.22 11.15
C CYS A 504 31.55 15.75 12.48
N THR A 505 32.53 15.05 13.09
CA THR A 505 33.22 15.49 14.32
C THR A 505 33.96 16.80 14.10
N ASP A 506 34.70 16.89 13.02
CA ASP A 506 35.56 18.02 12.68
C ASP A 506 34.69 19.21 12.24
N LEU A 507 33.60 18.93 11.53
CA LEU A 507 32.59 19.92 11.15
C LEU A 507 31.96 20.56 12.39
N LEU A 508 31.55 19.76 13.37
CA LEU A 508 31.00 20.24 14.63
C LEU A 508 32.03 21.04 15.44
N GLN A 509 33.29 20.60 15.48
CA GLN A 509 34.36 21.32 16.17
C GLN A 509 34.58 22.72 15.55
N LYS A 510 34.70 22.81 14.22
CA LYS A 510 34.88 24.09 13.52
C LYS A 510 33.69 25.04 13.73
N LEU A 511 32.47 24.51 13.77
CA LEU A 511 31.28 25.32 14.09
C LEU A 511 31.25 25.79 15.55
N GLU A 512 31.72 24.98 16.50
CA GLU A 512 31.85 25.37 17.92
C GLU A 512 32.91 26.47 18.09
N GLU A 513 34.03 26.38 17.37
CA GLU A 513 35.04 27.45 17.31
C GLU A 513 34.45 28.72 16.67
N HIS A 514 33.69 28.59 15.58
CA HIS A 514 32.96 29.71 14.96
C HIS A 514 31.98 30.38 15.93
N LEU A 515 31.23 29.60 16.71
CA LEU A 515 30.33 30.10 17.73
C LEU A 515 31.09 30.90 18.80
N TYR A 516 32.25 30.42 19.25
CA TYR A 516 33.09 31.11 20.23
C TYR A 516 33.53 32.50 19.74
N PHE A 517 34.04 32.62 18.51
CA PHE A 517 34.41 33.91 17.91
C PHE A 517 33.20 34.85 17.73
N THR A 518 32.04 34.29 17.37
CA THR A 518 30.78 35.03 17.21
C THR A 518 30.28 35.61 18.54
N ILE A 519 30.33 34.81 19.62
CA ILE A 519 29.98 35.27 20.98
C ILE A 519 30.93 36.40 21.42
N LYS A 520 32.22 36.28 21.11
CA LYS A 520 33.22 37.33 21.38
C LYS A 520 33.15 38.54 20.44
N GLN A 521 32.24 38.56 19.47
CA GLN A 521 32.10 39.61 18.47
C GLN A 521 33.41 39.88 17.68
N THR A 522 34.11 38.81 17.31
CA THR A 522 35.38 38.85 16.56
C THR A 522 35.28 38.07 15.24
N SER A 523 36.12 38.38 14.25
CA SER A 523 36.11 37.69 12.95
C SER A 523 36.52 36.23 13.11
N SER A 524 35.67 35.31 12.66
CA SER A 524 35.93 33.86 12.75
C SER A 524 36.68 33.35 11.51
N PRO A 525 37.69 32.47 11.68
CA PRO A 525 38.38 31.80 10.57
C PRO A 525 37.57 30.68 9.90
N HIS A 526 36.39 30.34 10.42
CA HIS A 526 35.56 29.21 9.95
C HIS A 526 34.21 29.65 9.37
N SER A 527 34.13 30.87 8.83
CA SER A 527 32.90 31.41 8.23
C SER A 527 32.48 30.67 6.95
N ASP A 528 33.41 30.06 6.24
CA ASP A 528 33.21 29.22 5.06
C ASP A 528 32.43 27.94 5.41
N VAL A 529 32.78 27.30 6.53
CA VAL A 529 32.10 26.10 7.04
C VAL A 529 30.64 26.39 7.39
N TYR A 530 30.38 27.56 7.96
CA TYR A 530 29.04 28.03 8.28
C TYR A 530 28.14 28.11 7.03
N GLU A 531 28.64 28.69 5.94
CA GLU A 531 27.92 28.80 4.66
C GLU A 531 27.66 27.44 4.00
N GLN A 532 28.63 26.52 4.06
CA GLN A 532 28.45 25.15 3.54
C GLN A 532 27.32 24.40 4.26
N VAL A 533 27.22 24.55 5.58
CA VAL A 533 26.16 23.92 6.38
C VAL A 533 24.79 24.56 6.13
N LEU A 534 24.73 25.87 5.89
CA LEU A 534 23.51 26.54 5.45
C LEU A 534 23.01 25.99 4.10
N ALA A 535 23.91 25.83 3.13
CA ALA A 535 23.57 25.26 1.84
C ALA A 535 23.06 23.81 1.97
N MET A 536 23.72 23.00 2.81
CA MET A 536 23.28 21.63 3.13
C MET A 536 21.87 21.62 3.75
N ARG A 537 21.57 22.53 4.69
CA ARG A 537 20.24 22.66 5.29
C ARG A 537 19.16 22.88 4.24
N VAL A 538 19.37 23.86 3.34
CA VAL A 538 18.39 24.19 2.30
C VAL A 538 18.17 23.00 1.37
N LYS A 539 19.23 22.29 0.99
CA LYS A 539 19.10 21.05 0.19
C LYS A 539 18.28 19.99 0.91
N PHE A 540 18.59 19.70 2.17
CA PHE A 540 17.86 18.71 2.96
C PHE A 540 16.38 19.09 3.12
N GLU A 541 16.08 20.34 3.45
CA GLU A 541 14.70 20.81 3.61
C GLU A 541 13.91 20.75 2.30
N ASN A 542 14.53 21.08 1.17
CA ASN A 542 13.92 20.92 -0.16
C ASN A 542 13.64 19.44 -0.48
N SER A 543 14.54 18.54 -0.09
CA SER A 543 14.36 17.10 -0.31
C SER A 543 13.14 16.54 0.41
N LEU A 544 12.79 17.08 1.59
CA LEU A 544 11.63 16.67 2.38
C LEU A 544 10.28 17.10 1.80
N ILE A 545 10.28 18.00 0.80
CA ILE A 545 9.06 18.53 0.15
C ILE A 545 8.75 17.79 -1.17
N ALA A 546 9.65 16.91 -1.63
CA ALA A 546 9.46 16.16 -2.86
C ALA A 546 8.23 15.22 -2.79
N GLU A 547 7.61 14.92 -3.94
CA GLU A 547 6.40 14.10 -4.01
C GLU A 547 6.59 12.64 -3.52
N ASN A 548 7.84 12.14 -3.52
CA ASN A 548 8.18 10.74 -3.23
C ASN A 548 9.04 10.55 -1.97
N VAL A 549 8.93 11.43 -0.98
CA VAL A 549 9.72 11.30 0.25
C VAL A 549 9.19 10.15 1.10
N HIS A 550 10.11 9.33 1.60
CA HIS A 550 9.77 8.19 2.44
C HIS A 550 9.16 8.65 3.77
N GLU A 551 7.99 8.09 4.12
CA GLU A 551 7.19 8.51 5.30
C GLU A 551 7.98 8.46 6.61
N PHE A 552 8.85 7.45 6.79
CA PHE A 552 9.70 7.33 7.98
C PHE A 552 10.57 8.58 8.20
N LEU A 553 11.22 9.08 7.14
CA LEU A 553 12.11 10.22 7.23
C LEU A 553 11.35 11.50 7.62
N VAL A 554 10.16 11.69 7.03
CA VAL A 554 9.27 12.83 7.36
C VAL A 554 8.87 12.77 8.83
N LYS A 555 8.38 11.62 9.32
CA LYS A 555 7.99 11.46 10.73
C LYS A 555 9.17 11.66 11.67
N PHE A 556 10.34 11.14 11.33
CA PHE A 556 11.51 11.27 12.18
C PHE A 556 11.97 12.73 12.25
N ASN A 557 12.03 13.42 11.11
CA ASN A 557 12.35 14.84 11.04
C ASN A 557 11.35 15.70 11.82
N ASN A 558 10.05 15.38 11.74
CA ASN A 558 9.01 16.14 12.44
C ASN A 558 9.19 16.16 13.96
N LEU A 559 9.77 15.12 14.58
CA LEU A 559 10.10 15.13 16.00
C LEU A 559 11.03 16.31 16.36
N PHE A 560 11.99 16.62 15.49
CA PHE A 560 12.92 17.74 15.68
C PHE A 560 12.30 19.09 15.30
N VAL A 561 11.50 19.13 14.24
CA VAL A 561 10.84 20.38 13.79
C VAL A 561 9.91 20.95 14.87
N HIS A 562 9.17 20.09 15.56
CA HIS A 562 8.33 20.53 16.69
C HIS A 562 9.16 21.13 17.84
N LEU A 563 10.33 20.55 18.10
CA LEU A 563 11.26 21.05 19.12
C LEU A 563 11.84 22.42 18.72
N ASP A 564 12.23 22.58 17.45
CA ASP A 564 12.74 23.84 16.92
C ASP A 564 11.69 24.96 16.94
N ALA A 565 10.43 24.65 16.62
CA ALA A 565 9.34 25.61 16.67
C ALA A 565 9.09 26.14 18.09
N GLU A 566 9.07 25.25 19.09
CA GLU A 566 8.85 25.66 20.48
C GLU A 566 10.06 26.39 21.07
N LYS A 567 11.29 26.03 20.66
CA LYS A 567 12.49 26.80 20.97
C LYS A 567 12.38 28.25 20.50
N GLU A 568 11.91 28.50 19.28
CA GLU A 568 11.72 29.87 18.79
C GLU A 568 10.63 30.63 19.57
N ASN A 569 9.56 29.94 20.01
CA ASN A 569 8.55 30.53 20.90
C ASN A 569 9.12 30.91 22.27
N LEU A 570 9.93 30.02 22.86
CA LEU A 570 10.59 30.27 24.13
C LEU A 570 11.54 31.46 24.04
N VAL A 571 12.36 31.49 22.99
CA VAL A 571 13.30 32.58 22.72
C VAL A 571 12.56 33.90 22.57
N LYS A 572 11.48 33.97 21.78
CA LYS A 572 10.66 35.18 21.62
C LYS A 572 10.04 35.64 22.95
N ALA A 573 9.47 34.71 23.72
CA ALA A 573 8.88 35.02 25.01
C ALA A 573 9.92 35.57 25.99
N PHE A 574 11.11 34.96 26.06
CA PHE A 574 12.19 35.40 26.93
C PHE A 574 12.68 36.81 26.58
N HIS A 575 12.84 37.14 25.29
CA HIS A 575 13.25 38.49 24.86
C HIS A 575 12.15 39.55 25.03
N SER A 576 10.89 39.15 25.22
CA SER A 576 9.79 40.07 25.47
C SER A 576 9.74 40.55 26.93
N ILE A 577 10.47 39.88 27.82
CA ILE A 577 10.55 40.18 29.25
C ILE A 577 11.26 41.55 29.46
N PRO A 578 10.69 42.46 30.27
CA PRO A 578 11.36 43.71 30.64
C PRO A 578 12.70 43.46 31.33
N THR A 579 13.71 44.30 31.07
CA THR A 579 15.02 44.21 31.73
C THR A 579 14.85 44.30 33.24
N ILE A 580 15.37 43.28 33.93
CA ILE A 580 15.41 43.21 35.40
C ILE A 580 16.14 44.46 35.92
N PRO A 581 15.64 45.15 36.97
CA PRO A 581 16.35 46.28 37.56
C PRO A 581 17.78 45.88 37.91
N LYS A 582 18.78 46.67 37.48
CA LYS A 582 20.21 46.37 37.74
C LYS A 582 20.54 46.15 39.21
N SER A 583 19.77 46.76 40.10
CA SER A 583 19.85 46.55 41.54
C SER A 583 19.66 45.07 41.91
N TRP A 584 18.80 44.32 41.21
CA TRP A 584 18.44 42.93 41.53
C TRP A 584 19.42 41.88 40.97
N GLY A 585 20.41 42.28 40.17
CA GLY A 585 21.45 41.38 39.64
C GLY A 585 22.32 40.73 40.72
N LYS A 586 22.31 41.25 41.96
CA LYS A 586 23.02 40.66 43.11
C LYS A 586 22.30 39.46 43.76
N ILE A 587 21.17 39.02 43.24
CA ILE A 587 20.44 37.85 43.76
C ILE A 587 21.13 36.56 43.28
N ASP A 588 21.54 35.69 44.19
CA ASP A 588 22.36 34.49 43.89
C ASP A 588 21.70 33.55 42.87
N SER A 589 20.38 33.39 42.92
CA SER A 589 19.64 32.56 41.97
C SER A 589 19.52 33.17 40.57
N LEU A 590 19.53 34.50 40.45
CA LEU A 590 19.48 35.19 39.17
C LEU A 590 20.86 35.14 38.51
N ASP A 591 21.90 35.55 39.22
CA ASP A 591 23.27 35.58 38.71
C ASP A 591 23.74 34.21 38.17
N ARG A 592 23.54 33.14 38.95
CA ARG A 592 23.88 31.78 38.49
C ARG A 592 23.02 31.27 37.35
N ALA A 593 21.76 31.70 37.26
CA ALA A 593 20.85 31.25 36.21
C ALA A 593 21.06 32.03 34.91
N GLU A 594 21.43 33.31 34.98
CA GLU A 594 21.81 34.14 33.83
C GLU A 594 23.07 33.57 33.15
N ASP A 595 24.09 33.20 33.92
CA ASP A 595 25.29 32.53 33.40
C ASP A 595 24.99 31.20 32.68
N MET A 596 23.95 30.49 33.11
CA MET A 596 23.53 29.23 32.49
C MET A 596 22.58 29.41 31.31
N ALA A 597 21.82 30.51 31.25
CA ALA A 597 20.73 30.77 30.31
C ALA A 597 21.21 31.17 28.92
N PRO A 598 21.36 30.22 27.97
CA PRO A 598 21.92 30.51 26.66
C PRO A 598 20.91 31.27 25.78
N VAL A 599 19.65 31.36 26.22
CA VAL A 599 18.59 32.14 25.57
C VAL A 599 18.96 33.62 25.46
N GLN A 600 19.88 34.10 26.30
CA GLN A 600 20.43 35.46 26.26
C GLN A 600 21.36 35.73 25.06
N LEU A 601 21.79 34.70 24.34
CA LEU A 601 22.71 34.85 23.22
C LEU A 601 22.13 35.74 22.10
N GLY A 602 23.00 36.56 21.51
CA GLY A 602 22.67 37.40 20.35
C GLY A 602 22.13 36.59 19.17
N LYS A 603 21.43 37.27 18.25
CA LYS A 603 20.80 36.62 17.07
C LYS A 603 21.81 35.83 16.24
N ASP A 604 23.03 36.36 16.06
CA ASP A 604 24.06 35.73 15.24
C ASP A 604 24.61 34.44 15.89
N ALA A 605 24.91 34.48 17.19
CA ALA A 605 25.33 33.29 17.95
C ALA A 605 24.23 32.20 17.96
N ARG A 606 22.95 32.58 18.04
CA ARG A 606 21.82 31.65 17.91
C ARG A 606 21.72 31.02 16.53
N ASN A 607 22.00 31.78 15.46
CA ASN A 607 22.01 31.23 14.10
C ASN A 607 23.11 30.17 13.93
N VAL A 608 24.30 30.40 14.50
CA VAL A 608 25.39 29.40 14.51
C VAL A 608 24.98 28.15 15.30
N LEU A 609 24.39 28.32 16.48
CA LEU A 609 23.85 27.20 17.26
C LEU A 609 22.78 26.41 16.51
N ASN A 610 21.88 27.09 15.79
CA ASN A 610 20.88 26.42 14.95
C ASN A 610 21.52 25.53 13.88
N ASN A 611 22.64 25.95 13.28
CA ASN A 611 23.41 25.14 12.33
C ASN A 611 24.12 23.96 13.00
N ILE A 612 24.71 24.15 14.18
CA ILE A 612 25.26 23.04 14.98
C ILE A 612 24.18 21.99 15.25
N PHE A 613 22.99 22.39 15.67
CA PHE A 613 21.91 21.45 15.98
C PHE A 613 21.26 20.83 14.73
N PHE A 614 21.32 21.49 13.59
CA PHE A 614 20.98 20.84 12.32
C PHE A 614 21.96 19.72 11.97
N VAL A 615 23.26 19.96 12.07
CA VAL A 615 24.29 18.93 11.85
C VAL A 615 24.12 17.78 12.85
N LYS A 616 23.93 18.09 14.14
CA LYS A 616 23.64 17.08 15.17
C LYS A 616 22.36 16.29 14.88
N ARG A 617 21.32 16.93 14.32
CA ARG A 617 20.07 16.26 13.93
C ARG A 617 20.32 15.23 12.84
N ILE A 618 20.98 15.60 11.74
CA ILE A 618 21.27 14.66 10.64
C ILE A 618 22.19 13.54 11.15
N LYS A 619 23.22 13.86 11.94
CA LYS A 619 24.08 12.85 12.58
C LYS A 619 23.30 11.87 13.45
N THR A 620 22.35 12.37 14.23
CA THR A 620 21.45 11.53 15.05
C THR A 620 20.65 10.56 14.19
N MET A 621 20.16 11.02 13.02
CA MET A 621 19.42 10.16 12.09
C MET A 621 20.32 9.06 11.50
N ILE A 622 21.52 9.44 11.05
CA ILE A 622 22.52 8.51 10.49
C ILE A 622 22.90 7.43 11.50
N ASP A 623 23.16 7.80 12.75
CA ASP A 623 23.52 6.83 13.79
C ASP A 623 22.40 5.81 14.05
N VAL A 624 21.15 6.26 14.00
CA VAL A 624 19.98 5.37 14.11
C VAL A 624 19.84 4.49 12.87
N PHE A 625 20.12 5.02 11.67
CA PHE A 625 20.08 4.26 10.42
C PHE A 625 21.20 3.21 10.34
N GLU A 626 22.39 3.50 10.84
CA GLU A 626 23.49 2.54 10.96
C GLU A 626 23.08 1.32 11.80
N ILE A 627 22.41 1.56 12.93
CA ILE A 627 21.82 0.49 13.78
C ILE A 627 20.82 -0.34 12.97
N PHE A 628 19.91 0.28 12.21
CA PHE A 628 18.94 -0.46 11.39
C PHE A 628 19.60 -1.30 10.28
N ARG A 629 20.62 -0.76 9.59
CA ARG A 629 21.36 -1.49 8.55
C ARG A 629 22.04 -2.74 9.10
N HIS A 630 22.73 -2.61 10.23
CA HIS A 630 23.34 -3.76 10.88
C HIS A 630 22.30 -4.76 11.36
N GLN A 631 21.18 -4.30 11.93
CA GLN A 631 20.10 -5.19 12.33
C GLN A 631 19.54 -6.00 11.15
N MET A 632 19.39 -5.41 9.95
CA MET A 632 18.97 -6.13 8.74
C MET A 632 19.94 -7.24 8.36
N LYS A 633 21.25 -6.97 8.42
CA LYS A 633 22.29 -7.97 8.10
C LYS A 633 22.33 -9.11 9.13
N LEU A 634 22.19 -8.78 10.41
CA LEU A 634 22.13 -9.75 11.51
C LEU A 634 20.88 -10.64 11.41
N PHE A 635 19.72 -10.05 11.08
CA PHE A 635 18.48 -10.78 10.84
C PHE A 635 18.63 -11.81 9.70
N GLN A 636 19.33 -11.44 8.63
CA GLN A 636 19.56 -12.34 7.48
C GLN A 636 20.67 -13.37 7.74
N GLY A 637 21.46 -13.23 8.80
CA GLY A 637 22.61 -14.11 9.08
C GLY A 637 23.81 -13.87 8.16
N ILE A 638 23.92 -12.66 7.58
CA ILE A 638 24.96 -12.29 6.60
C ILE A 638 26.13 -11.54 7.27
N ASP A 639 25.93 -10.87 8.42
CA ASP A 639 26.98 -10.09 9.07
C ASP A 639 27.97 -10.98 9.85
N LEU A 640 29.27 -10.88 9.52
CA LEU A 640 30.33 -11.82 9.92
C LEU A 640 31.23 -11.31 11.07
N GLN A 641 30.77 -10.40 11.93
CA GLN A 641 31.58 -9.86 13.03
C GLN A 641 30.87 -10.03 14.41
N PRO A 642 31.37 -10.91 15.31
CA PRO A 642 30.76 -11.18 16.62
C PRO A 642 30.60 -9.94 17.52
N GLU A 643 31.52 -8.98 17.39
CA GLU A 643 31.54 -7.73 18.17
C GLU A 643 30.43 -6.74 17.74
N SER A 644 29.92 -6.88 16.50
CA SER A 644 28.90 -6.00 15.93
C SER A 644 27.51 -6.29 16.49
N VAL A 645 27.24 -7.53 16.91
CA VAL A 645 25.92 -7.92 17.42
C VAL A 645 25.59 -7.12 18.68
N ARG A 646 26.49 -7.04 19.67
CA ARG A 646 26.24 -6.27 20.92
C ARG A 646 26.14 -4.77 20.70
N ARG A 647 26.88 -4.22 19.73
CA ARG A 647 26.98 -2.78 19.49
C ARG A 647 25.74 -2.22 18.78
N TYR A 648 25.20 -2.95 17.80
CA TYR A 648 24.16 -2.46 16.90
C TYR A 648 22.78 -3.11 17.14
N PHE A 649 22.60 -3.82 18.26
CA PHE A 649 21.34 -4.44 18.59
C PHE A 649 20.24 -3.42 18.93
N LEU A 650 19.01 -3.66 18.44
CA LEU A 650 17.78 -2.86 18.61
C LEU A 650 17.29 -2.63 20.07
N GLY A 651 18.08 -2.96 21.08
CA GLY A 651 17.79 -2.70 22.50
C GLY A 651 17.83 -1.21 22.87
N ASP A 652 18.34 -0.87 24.05
CA ASP A 652 18.38 0.54 24.49
C ASP A 652 19.39 1.40 23.70
N ASN A 653 20.31 0.75 22.95
CA ASN A 653 21.30 1.40 22.09
C ASN A 653 20.67 2.31 21.01
N ILE A 654 19.49 1.96 20.49
CA ILE A 654 18.78 2.76 19.47
C ILE A 654 18.47 4.19 19.95
N THR A 655 18.34 4.37 21.27
CA THR A 655 18.02 5.69 21.86
C THR A 655 19.23 6.49 22.28
N ALA A 656 20.43 5.90 22.31
CA ALA A 656 21.63 6.61 22.75
C ALA A 656 21.93 7.86 21.90
N PRO A 657 21.87 7.83 20.55
CA PRO A 657 22.06 9.03 19.73
C PRO A 657 21.01 10.11 20.02
N ILE A 658 19.74 9.70 20.17
CA ILE A 658 18.62 10.62 20.45
C ILE A 658 18.77 11.27 21.83
N ARG A 659 19.13 10.50 22.85
CA ARG A 659 19.38 11.01 24.21
C ARG A 659 20.59 11.94 24.26
N SER A 660 21.63 11.67 23.48
CA SER A 660 22.77 12.56 23.34
C SER A 660 22.35 13.91 22.74
N PHE A 661 21.54 13.89 21.67
CA PHE A 661 21.00 15.11 21.06
C PHE A 661 20.15 15.91 22.07
N ILE A 662 19.24 15.26 22.79
CA ILE A 662 18.38 15.91 23.79
C ILE A 662 19.21 16.52 24.93
N GLY A 663 20.22 15.79 25.43
CA GLY A 663 21.10 16.29 26.48
C GLY A 663 21.84 17.56 26.08
N ASP A 664 22.41 17.56 24.87
CA ASP A 664 23.07 18.74 24.33
C ASP A 664 22.09 19.90 24.11
N PHE A 665 20.87 19.60 23.64
CA PHE A 665 19.82 20.59 23.40
C PHE A 665 19.41 21.30 24.68
N VAL A 666 19.17 20.54 25.76
CA VAL A 666 18.85 21.11 27.09
C VAL A 666 19.98 22.05 27.55
N LYS A 667 21.24 21.59 27.47
CA LYS A 667 22.42 22.36 27.90
C LYS A 667 22.61 23.67 27.14
N ARG A 668 22.17 23.75 25.88
CA ARG A 668 22.44 24.87 24.97
C ARG A 668 21.24 25.77 24.69
N PHE A 669 20.02 25.41 25.09
CA PHE A 669 18.83 26.23 24.84
C PHE A 669 17.84 26.38 26.00
N VAL A 670 17.91 25.54 27.03
CA VAL A 670 16.79 25.45 28.01
C VAL A 670 17.21 25.82 29.43
N LEU A 671 18.37 25.32 29.88
CA LEU A 671 18.86 25.52 31.25
C LEU A 671 18.89 27.02 31.64
N GLY A 672 18.63 27.32 32.91
CA GLY A 672 18.65 28.66 33.49
C GLY A 672 17.38 29.48 33.22
N THR A 673 16.65 29.19 32.13
CA THR A 673 15.51 30.00 31.69
C THR A 673 14.36 30.00 32.70
N LEU A 674 14.04 28.83 33.28
CA LEU A 674 13.00 28.73 34.31
C LEU A 674 13.39 29.51 35.55
N THR A 675 14.62 29.30 36.03
CA THR A 675 15.10 29.92 37.27
C THR A 675 15.18 31.43 37.15
N VAL A 676 15.57 31.97 36.00
CA VAL A 676 15.51 33.41 35.74
C VAL A 676 14.07 33.91 35.82
N CYS A 677 13.15 33.33 35.05
CA CYS A 677 11.76 33.79 34.99
C CYS A 677 11.06 33.68 36.35
N LEU A 678 11.28 32.57 37.06
CA LEU A 678 10.69 32.33 38.38
C LEU A 678 11.28 33.29 39.42
N SER A 679 12.57 33.58 39.38
CA SER A 679 13.18 34.56 40.28
C SER A 679 12.57 35.95 40.11
N VAL A 680 12.27 36.39 38.88
CA VAL A 680 11.60 37.69 38.66
C VAL A 680 10.16 37.67 39.16
N VAL A 681 9.42 36.58 38.91
CA VAL A 681 8.05 36.42 39.44
C VAL A 681 8.05 36.50 40.97
N ILE A 682 8.94 35.78 41.65
CA ILE A 682 9.06 35.83 43.11
C ILE A 682 9.35 37.26 43.58
N SER A 683 10.32 37.93 42.98
CA SER A 683 10.71 39.26 43.41
C SER A 683 9.63 40.33 43.16
N SER A 684 8.86 40.22 42.07
CA SER A 684 7.70 41.10 41.84
C SER A 684 6.58 40.91 42.86
N LEU A 685 6.33 39.67 43.28
CA LEU A 685 5.33 39.33 44.29
C LEU A 685 5.78 39.81 45.69
N LEU A 686 7.09 39.78 45.99
CA LEU A 686 7.64 40.36 47.21
C LEU A 686 7.42 41.88 47.29
N LEU A 687 7.63 42.60 46.19
CA LEU A 687 7.36 44.05 46.13
C LEU A 687 5.87 44.38 46.33
N ARG A 688 4.97 43.53 45.81
CA ARG A 688 3.52 43.73 45.98
C ARG A 688 3.08 43.61 47.45
N GLN A 689 3.69 42.72 48.23
CA GLN A 689 3.27 42.49 49.63
C GLN A 689 3.79 43.56 50.61
N ASN A 690 5.02 44.07 50.44
CA ASN A 690 5.62 45.04 51.37
C ASN A 690 6.73 45.90 50.70
N SER A 691 6.41 46.62 49.62
CA SER A 691 7.38 47.35 48.77
C SER A 691 8.42 48.16 49.56
N LEU A 692 7.99 49.01 50.49
CA LEU A 692 8.88 49.91 51.25
C LEU A 692 9.84 49.16 52.19
N LYS A 693 9.38 48.15 52.92
CA LYS A 693 10.22 47.39 53.87
C LYS A 693 11.17 46.45 53.15
N VAL A 694 10.69 45.82 52.07
CA VAL A 694 11.52 44.92 51.24
C VAL A 694 12.62 45.71 50.52
N GLU A 695 12.30 46.88 49.97
CA GLU A 695 13.33 47.74 49.34
C GLU A 695 14.37 48.27 50.34
N GLN A 696 13.96 48.58 51.57
CA GLN A 696 14.86 49.01 52.64
C GLN A 696 15.79 47.88 53.10
N GLU A 697 15.25 46.67 53.31
CA GLU A 697 16.04 45.50 53.70
C GLU A 697 17.03 45.11 52.60
N ILE A 698 16.59 45.09 51.35
CA ILE A 698 17.45 44.82 50.20
C ILE A 698 18.64 45.80 50.15
N LYS A 699 18.39 47.10 50.36
CA LYS A 699 19.45 48.12 50.41
C LYS A 699 20.39 47.91 51.59
N ALA A 700 19.86 47.66 52.79
CA ALA A 700 20.64 47.43 53.99
C ALA A 700 21.56 46.20 53.87
N GLN A 701 21.05 45.10 53.32
CA GLN A 701 21.83 43.88 53.11
C GLN A 701 22.91 44.06 52.05
N TRP A 702 22.67 44.83 50.99
CA TRP A 702 23.71 45.10 49.98
C TRP A 702 24.84 45.99 50.49
N GLU A 703 24.56 46.90 51.43
CA GLU A 703 25.59 47.70 52.11
C GLU A 703 26.47 46.81 53.02
N LEU A 704 25.89 45.77 53.63
CA LEU A 704 26.60 44.80 54.48
C LEU A 704 27.42 43.76 53.69
N LEU A 705 26.92 43.30 52.54
CA LEU A 705 27.49 42.20 51.75
C LEU A 705 28.70 42.60 50.88
N GLY A 706 28.97 43.89 50.72
CA GLY A 706 30.09 44.39 49.92
C GLY A 706 29.89 44.27 48.39
N PRO A 707 30.95 44.52 47.59
CA PRO A 707 30.88 44.52 46.13
C PRO A 707 30.59 43.14 45.53
N ASP A 708 31.11 42.06 46.11
CA ASP A 708 31.00 40.68 45.59
C ASP A 708 29.91 39.82 46.28
N GLY A 709 29.25 40.32 47.32
CA GLY A 709 28.29 39.54 48.09
C GLY A 709 26.94 39.38 47.38
N LYS A 710 26.42 38.14 47.39
CA LYS A 710 25.15 37.76 46.75
C LYS A 710 24.05 37.57 47.79
N LEU A 711 22.84 38.03 47.48
CA LEU A 711 21.68 37.95 48.36
C LEU A 711 20.81 36.73 48.00
N SER A 712 20.44 35.92 48.99
CA SER A 712 19.59 34.75 48.77
C SER A 712 18.12 35.15 48.63
N LEU A 713 17.47 34.68 47.56
CA LEU A 713 16.04 34.85 47.36
C LEU A 713 15.22 34.20 48.49
N VAL A 714 15.69 33.06 49.02
CA VAL A 714 15.06 32.37 50.16
C VAL A 714 15.14 33.23 51.41
N TYR A 715 16.25 33.95 51.62
CA TYR A 715 16.38 34.88 52.75
C TYR A 715 15.36 36.01 52.66
N LEU A 716 15.18 36.62 51.48
CA LEU A 716 14.18 37.68 51.29
C LEU A 716 12.75 37.19 51.53
N CYS A 717 12.41 35.99 51.07
CA CYS A 717 11.12 35.38 51.37
C CYS A 717 10.95 35.11 52.87
N ASN A 718 12.00 34.63 53.57
CA ASN A 718 11.98 34.45 55.03
C ASN A 718 11.81 35.78 55.77
N TYR A 719 12.45 36.87 55.32
CA TYR A 719 12.28 38.19 55.91
C TYR A 719 10.83 38.66 55.83
N VAL A 720 10.21 38.57 54.63
CA VAL A 720 8.77 38.90 54.46
C VAL A 720 7.89 37.96 55.27
N TYR A 721 8.29 36.70 55.41
CA TYR A 721 7.62 35.74 56.28
C TYR A 721 7.68 36.17 57.76
N ASP A 722 8.82 36.67 58.23
CA ASP A 722 9.06 37.08 59.62
C ASP A 722 8.48 38.45 59.98
N LEU A 723 8.10 39.29 58.99
CA LEU A 723 7.44 40.58 59.23
C LEU A 723 6.14 40.48 60.05
N ILE A 724 5.48 39.31 60.05
CA ILE A 724 4.32 39.02 60.92
C ILE A 724 4.66 39.12 62.39
N ASN A 725 5.89 38.79 62.77
CA ASN A 725 6.28 38.82 64.17
C ASN A 725 6.28 40.25 64.75
N HIS A 726 6.15 41.26 63.88
CA HIS A 726 6.02 42.67 64.23
C HIS A 726 4.57 43.19 64.22
N LEU A 727 3.56 42.33 63.97
CA LEU A 727 2.15 42.67 64.09
C LEU A 727 1.68 42.64 65.56
N PRO A 728 0.59 43.36 65.91
CA PRO A 728 -0.09 43.23 67.21
C PRO A 728 -0.48 41.78 67.51
N THR A 729 -0.49 41.38 68.79
CA THR A 729 -0.65 39.97 69.22
C THR A 729 -1.89 39.29 68.61
N ASP A 730 -3.04 39.98 68.60
CA ASP A 730 -4.31 39.43 68.10
C ASP A 730 -4.27 39.23 66.57
N GLU A 731 -3.69 40.16 65.82
CA GLU A 731 -3.54 40.06 64.36
C GLU A 731 -2.49 39.01 63.97
N ARG A 732 -1.43 38.90 64.78
CA ARG A 732 -0.34 37.94 64.61
C ARG A 732 -0.84 36.50 64.74
N GLU A 733 -1.64 36.18 65.75
CA GLU A 733 -2.19 34.83 65.94
C GLU A 733 -3.09 34.42 64.77
N ILE A 734 -3.94 35.35 64.29
CA ILE A 734 -4.82 35.12 63.14
C ILE A 734 -4.00 34.85 61.87
N GLU A 735 -3.01 35.69 61.53
CA GLU A 735 -2.21 35.46 60.32
C GLU A 735 -1.35 34.19 60.40
N LEU A 736 -0.79 33.86 61.58
CA LEU A 736 -0.04 32.60 61.77
C LEU A 736 -0.94 31.37 61.53
N GLN A 737 -2.17 31.40 62.05
CA GLN A 737 -3.14 30.33 61.83
C GLN A 737 -3.55 30.21 60.36
N GLN A 738 -3.85 31.32 59.68
CA GLN A 738 -4.23 31.33 58.26
C GLN A 738 -3.07 30.88 57.35
N ARG A 739 -1.82 31.23 57.68
CA ARG A 739 -0.64 30.72 56.95
C ARG A 739 -0.43 29.23 57.12
N ALA A 740 -0.63 28.69 58.33
CA ALA A 740 -0.55 27.25 58.56
C ALA A 740 -1.57 26.47 57.71
N ILE A 741 -2.80 26.99 57.62
CA ILE A 741 -3.86 26.44 56.75
C ILE A 741 -3.47 26.54 55.27
N SER A 742 -2.94 27.69 54.84
CA SER A 742 -2.45 27.89 53.46
C SER A 742 -1.37 26.87 53.09
N ARG A 743 -0.40 26.64 53.98
CA ARG A 743 0.67 25.65 53.78
C ARG A 743 0.11 24.22 53.69
N ALA A 744 -0.88 23.87 54.51
CA ALA A 744 -1.54 22.57 54.43
C ALA A 744 -2.21 22.34 53.07
N HIS A 745 -2.90 23.35 52.53
CA HIS A 745 -3.47 23.29 51.17
C HIS A 745 -2.39 23.08 50.10
N LEU A 746 -1.27 23.81 50.15
CA LEU A 746 -0.17 23.68 49.19
C LEU A 746 0.53 22.31 49.25
N VAL A 747 0.73 21.76 50.45
CA VAL A 747 1.29 20.40 50.62
C VAL A 747 0.35 19.34 50.03
N LYS A 748 -0.96 19.43 50.30
CA LYS A 748 -1.98 18.53 49.74
C LYS A 748 -2.01 18.62 48.22
N LEU A 749 -1.92 19.83 47.67
CA LEU A 749 -1.89 20.07 46.22
C LEU A 749 -0.62 19.47 45.57
N LYS A 750 0.55 19.66 46.19
CA LYS A 750 1.82 19.06 45.74
C LYS A 750 1.72 17.54 45.66
N GLN A 751 1.18 16.92 46.71
CA GLN A 751 1.03 15.48 46.80
C GLN A 751 0.15 14.94 45.66
N HIS A 752 -1.07 15.44 45.51
CA HIS A 752 -1.98 14.96 44.46
C HIS A 752 -1.51 15.28 43.04
N PHE A 753 -0.79 16.39 42.86
CA PHE A 753 -0.17 16.71 41.56
C PHE A 753 0.90 15.69 41.18
N LEU A 754 1.81 15.35 42.11
CA LEU A 754 2.85 14.36 41.86
C LEU A 754 2.25 12.97 41.59
N GLU A 755 1.25 12.56 42.38
CA GLU A 755 0.51 11.30 42.14
C GLU A 755 -0.08 11.24 40.73
N ARG A 756 -0.70 12.34 40.27
CA ARG A 756 -1.28 12.45 38.93
C ARG A 756 -0.22 12.37 37.83
N ILE A 757 0.87 13.11 37.95
CA ILE A 757 1.92 13.19 36.91
C ILE A 757 2.66 11.85 36.78
N VAL A 758 2.98 11.19 37.89
CA VAL A 758 3.61 9.85 37.89
C VAL A 758 2.73 8.83 37.16
N GLU A 759 1.41 8.88 37.30
CA GLU A 759 0.53 7.99 36.54
C GLU A 759 0.50 8.35 35.04
N ILE A 760 0.49 9.64 34.68
CA ILE A 760 0.55 10.06 33.25
C ILE A 760 1.83 9.52 32.60
N THR A 761 2.98 9.68 33.25
CA THR A 761 4.24 9.17 32.70
C THR A 761 4.26 7.64 32.65
N ALA A 762 3.77 6.97 33.70
CA ALA A 762 3.64 5.51 33.72
C ALA A 762 2.75 5.00 32.56
N THR A 763 1.61 5.64 32.28
CA THR A 763 0.75 5.23 31.15
C THR A 763 1.40 5.42 29.78
N SER A 764 2.17 6.50 29.60
CA SER A 764 2.96 6.71 28.38
C SER A 764 3.99 5.59 28.19
N TRP A 765 4.70 5.21 29.26
CA TRP A 765 5.69 4.14 29.23
C TRP A 765 5.07 2.75 29.10
N LYS A 766 3.88 2.49 29.66
CA LYS A 766 3.09 1.27 29.40
C LYS A 766 2.87 1.10 27.89
N ARG A 767 2.49 2.17 27.20
CA ARG A 767 2.28 2.17 25.74
C ARG A 767 3.58 1.90 24.99
N VAL A 768 4.68 2.53 25.39
CA VAL A 768 6.01 2.30 24.81
C VAL A 768 6.44 0.84 24.96
N MET A 769 6.37 0.28 26.18
CA MET A 769 6.78 -1.11 26.44
C MET A 769 5.92 -2.11 25.65
N LYS A 770 4.60 -1.91 25.60
CA LYS A 770 3.70 -2.73 24.76
C LYS A 770 4.07 -2.66 23.29
N THR A 771 4.43 -1.47 22.79
CA THR A 771 4.84 -1.27 21.39
C THR A 771 6.18 -1.93 21.09
N LYS A 772 7.20 -1.73 21.95
CA LYS A 772 8.50 -2.41 21.85
C LYS A 772 8.31 -3.93 21.84
N TRP A 773 7.51 -4.47 22.78
CA TRP A 773 7.22 -5.89 22.87
C TRP A 773 6.58 -6.43 21.59
N ASN A 774 5.55 -5.76 21.05
CA ASN A 774 4.90 -6.17 19.81
C ASN A 774 5.89 -6.21 18.62
N VAL A 775 6.76 -5.19 18.51
CA VAL A 775 7.77 -5.12 17.44
C VAL A 775 8.78 -6.25 17.59
N MET A 776 9.34 -6.45 18.78
CA MET A 776 10.35 -7.48 19.02
C MET A 776 9.79 -8.89 18.87
N LYS A 777 8.57 -9.15 19.37
CA LYS A 777 7.88 -10.43 19.12
C LYS A 777 7.67 -10.68 17.62
N LYS A 778 7.25 -9.66 16.86
CA LYS A 778 7.09 -9.80 15.40
C LYS A 778 8.41 -10.13 14.71
N ILE A 779 9.49 -9.40 15.02
CA ILE A 779 10.82 -9.67 14.44
C ILE A 779 11.28 -11.09 14.84
N MET A 780 11.09 -11.50 16.10
CA MET A 780 11.40 -12.84 16.57
C MET A 780 10.63 -13.91 15.79
N THR A 781 9.31 -13.75 15.63
CA THR A 781 8.47 -14.71 14.89
C THR A 781 8.95 -14.87 13.46
N ILE A 782 9.23 -13.78 12.73
CA ILE A 782 9.68 -13.86 11.35
C ILE A 782 11.07 -14.50 11.27
N HIS A 783 12.01 -14.07 12.13
CA HIS A 783 13.37 -14.62 12.19
C HIS A 783 13.37 -16.12 12.50
N TYR A 784 12.59 -16.53 13.50
CA TYR A 784 12.48 -17.93 13.91
C TYR A 784 11.84 -18.79 12.82
N PHE A 785 10.75 -18.33 12.20
CA PHE A 785 10.10 -19.04 11.09
C PHE A 785 11.05 -19.18 9.88
N MET A 786 11.90 -18.18 9.67
CA MET A 786 12.88 -18.15 8.58
C MET A 786 14.03 -19.14 8.78
N HIS A 787 14.62 -19.17 9.98
CA HIS A 787 15.83 -19.94 10.30
C HIS A 787 15.61 -21.12 11.26
N GLU A 788 14.39 -21.65 11.33
CA GLU A 788 13.98 -22.65 12.32
C GLU A 788 14.94 -23.85 12.41
N ASP A 789 15.45 -24.33 11.27
CA ASP A 789 16.36 -25.49 11.22
C ASP A 789 17.68 -25.23 11.95
N HIS A 790 18.21 -24.00 11.90
CA HIS A 790 19.41 -23.59 12.63
C HIS A 790 19.15 -23.44 14.13
N LEU A 791 18.00 -22.87 14.50
CA LEU A 791 17.65 -22.55 15.90
C LEU A 791 17.31 -23.80 16.72
N ARG A 792 16.74 -24.83 16.08
CA ARG A 792 16.47 -26.12 16.70
C ARG A 792 17.73 -26.84 17.20
N LEU A 793 18.88 -26.64 16.54
CA LEU A 793 20.16 -27.22 16.98
C LEU A 793 20.58 -26.78 18.38
N TYR A 794 20.15 -25.57 18.79
CA TYR A 794 20.46 -24.95 20.08
C TYR A 794 19.27 -24.97 21.05
N LYS A 795 18.16 -25.61 20.68
CA LYS A 795 16.93 -25.69 21.51
C LYS A 795 16.43 -24.31 21.98
N ILE A 796 16.57 -23.28 21.13
CA ILE A 796 16.00 -21.96 21.38
C ILE A 796 14.47 -22.13 21.47
N THR A 797 13.86 -21.56 22.50
CA THR A 797 12.41 -21.65 22.71
C THR A 797 11.66 -21.03 21.53
N PRO A 798 10.75 -21.77 20.87
CA PRO A 798 10.01 -21.24 19.73
C PRO A 798 9.00 -20.15 20.17
N PRO A 799 8.71 -19.17 19.30
CA PRO A 799 7.56 -18.28 19.47
C PRO A 799 6.23 -19.04 19.28
N GLU A 800 5.13 -18.41 19.71
CA GLU A 800 3.76 -18.96 19.62
C GLU A 800 3.39 -19.46 18.21
N PHE A 801 3.86 -18.75 17.18
CA PHE A 801 3.71 -19.16 15.78
C PHE A 801 5.07 -19.50 15.18
N ASN A 802 5.29 -20.78 14.87
CA ASN A 802 6.51 -21.28 14.23
C ASN A 802 6.16 -22.21 13.05
N ARG A 803 7.11 -22.38 12.13
CA ARG A 803 6.85 -23.03 10.84
C ARG A 803 6.47 -24.50 10.98
N THR A 804 7.17 -25.28 11.80
CA THR A 804 6.86 -26.71 11.92
C THR A 804 5.50 -26.96 12.56
N ASP A 805 5.16 -26.24 13.63
CA ASP A 805 3.85 -26.39 14.28
C ASP A 805 2.73 -25.92 13.35
N PHE A 806 2.96 -24.85 12.59
CA PHE A 806 2.05 -24.38 11.55
C PHE A 806 1.82 -25.44 10.46
N ILE A 807 2.88 -26.03 9.89
CA ILE A 807 2.74 -27.07 8.85
C ILE A 807 1.95 -28.27 9.39
N ASN A 808 2.27 -28.74 10.60
CA ASN A 808 1.60 -29.88 11.21
C ASN A 808 0.12 -29.58 11.51
N ALA A 809 -0.17 -28.42 12.11
CA ALA A 809 -1.53 -28.00 12.43
C ALA A 809 -2.37 -27.80 11.17
N LEU A 810 -1.83 -27.14 10.14
CA LEU A 810 -2.53 -26.91 8.88
C LEU A 810 -2.82 -28.22 8.13
N ARG A 811 -1.87 -29.17 8.12
CA ARG A 811 -2.06 -30.50 7.52
C ARG A 811 -3.19 -31.29 8.20
N LEU A 812 -3.25 -31.25 9.54
CA LEU A 812 -4.35 -31.86 10.30
C LEU A 812 -5.70 -31.21 9.95
N LYS A 813 -5.78 -29.87 9.97
CA LYS A 813 -7.01 -29.14 9.66
C LYS A 813 -7.50 -29.37 8.23
N VAL A 814 -6.61 -29.47 7.25
CA VAL A 814 -6.98 -29.81 5.85
C VAL A 814 -7.55 -31.22 5.73
N ASN A 815 -6.99 -32.18 6.47
CA ASN A 815 -7.53 -33.54 6.53
C ASN A 815 -8.91 -33.56 7.22
N ASP A 816 -9.10 -32.76 8.27
CA ASP A 816 -10.40 -32.60 8.95
C ASP A 816 -11.44 -32.02 8.01
N VAL A 817 -11.12 -30.96 7.25
CA VAL A 817 -12.02 -30.39 6.23
C VAL A 817 -12.43 -31.46 5.21
N SER A 818 -11.48 -32.26 4.73
CA SER A 818 -11.77 -33.33 3.75
C SER A 818 -12.70 -34.40 4.34
N SER A 819 -12.48 -34.79 5.59
CA SER A 819 -13.32 -35.75 6.31
C SER A 819 -14.73 -35.21 6.59
N ILE A 820 -14.83 -33.94 7.01
CA ILE A 820 -16.11 -33.27 7.29
C ILE A 820 -16.88 -33.02 5.98
N ALA A 821 -16.21 -32.67 4.89
CA ALA A 821 -16.84 -32.49 3.58
C ALA A 821 -17.57 -33.76 3.11
N VAL A 822 -16.96 -34.94 3.32
CA VAL A 822 -17.62 -36.24 3.02
C VAL A 822 -18.86 -36.46 3.89
N LYS A 823 -18.82 -36.06 5.18
CA LYS A 823 -20.00 -36.13 6.06
C LYS A 823 -21.09 -35.15 5.61
N LEU A 824 -20.69 -33.95 5.17
CA LEU A 824 -21.60 -32.91 4.70
C LEU A 824 -22.34 -33.34 3.43
N ASP A 825 -21.63 -34.00 2.50
CA ASP A 825 -22.25 -34.58 1.29
C ASP A 825 -23.27 -35.65 1.67
N LYS A 826 -22.94 -36.56 2.59
CA LYS A 826 -23.88 -37.59 3.07
C LYS A 826 -25.12 -37.00 3.74
N ALA A 827 -24.95 -36.00 4.61
CA ALA A 827 -26.06 -35.32 5.27
C ALA A 827 -26.94 -34.54 4.27
N SER A 828 -26.31 -33.92 3.25
CA SER A 828 -27.02 -33.22 2.17
C SER A 828 -27.85 -34.18 1.32
N ASP A 829 -27.31 -35.35 0.99
CA ASP A 829 -28.00 -36.38 0.21
C ASP A 829 -29.21 -36.95 0.97
N GLN A 830 -29.06 -37.21 2.27
CA GLN A 830 -30.15 -37.65 3.13
C GLN A 830 -31.27 -36.61 3.23
N LEU A 831 -30.91 -35.34 3.44
CA LEU A 831 -31.89 -34.26 3.47
C LEU A 831 -32.62 -34.12 2.14
N TYR A 832 -31.90 -34.24 1.01
CA TYR A 832 -32.49 -34.19 -0.32
C TYR A 832 -33.49 -35.34 -0.54
N GLN A 833 -33.21 -36.54 -0.06
CA GLN A 833 -34.17 -37.66 -0.10
C GLN A 833 -35.47 -37.33 0.64
N PHE A 834 -35.39 -36.75 1.84
CA PHE A 834 -36.58 -36.34 2.59
C PHE A 834 -37.33 -35.17 1.93
N ILE A 835 -36.61 -34.20 1.35
CA ILE A 835 -37.22 -33.13 0.54
C ILE A 835 -38.03 -33.74 -0.62
N GLN A 836 -37.48 -34.70 -1.37
CA GLN A 836 -38.20 -35.34 -2.48
C GLN A 836 -39.45 -36.09 -2.00
N GLN A 837 -39.37 -36.82 -0.88
CA GLN A 837 -40.51 -37.50 -0.28
C GLN A 837 -41.61 -36.49 0.14
N SER A 838 -41.23 -35.36 0.72
CA SER A 838 -42.15 -34.28 1.10
C SER A 838 -42.81 -33.62 -0.11
N VAL A 839 -42.03 -33.30 -1.15
CA VAL A 839 -42.53 -32.70 -2.40
C VAL A 839 -43.53 -33.62 -3.11
N GLN A 840 -43.25 -34.93 -3.17
CA GLN A 840 -44.15 -35.90 -3.80
C GLN A 840 -45.52 -35.93 -3.09
N ARG A 841 -45.53 -35.88 -1.75
CA ARG A 841 -46.77 -35.85 -0.95
C ARG A 841 -47.53 -34.55 -1.12
N LEU A 842 -46.83 -33.41 -1.13
CA LEU A 842 -47.46 -32.12 -1.38
C LEU A 842 -48.07 -32.07 -2.78
N LYS A 843 -47.42 -32.64 -3.81
CA LYS A 843 -47.97 -32.75 -5.17
C LYS A 843 -49.22 -33.63 -5.23
N TRP A 844 -49.26 -34.74 -4.51
CA TRP A 844 -50.47 -35.56 -4.39
C TRP A 844 -51.62 -34.79 -3.73
N ALA A 845 -51.34 -34.04 -2.67
CA ALA A 845 -52.34 -33.21 -2.00
C ALA A 845 -52.78 -32.01 -2.84
N ALA A 846 -51.88 -31.38 -3.61
CA ALA A 846 -52.20 -30.29 -4.53
C ALA A 846 -53.16 -30.71 -5.65
N GLY A 847 -53.13 -31.98 -6.05
CA GLY A 847 -54.10 -32.56 -6.98
C GLY A 847 -55.53 -32.65 -6.42
N ALA A 848 -55.68 -32.69 -5.08
CA ALA A 848 -56.96 -32.74 -4.39
C ALA A 848 -57.39 -31.39 -3.77
N ASN A 849 -56.44 -30.54 -3.39
CA ASN A 849 -56.64 -29.20 -2.85
C ASN A 849 -55.66 -28.20 -3.47
N PRO A 850 -56.13 -27.31 -4.37
CA PRO A 850 -55.29 -26.31 -5.02
C PRO A 850 -54.59 -25.32 -4.09
N ASP A 851 -55.09 -25.11 -2.86
CA ASP A 851 -54.52 -24.16 -1.89
C ASP A 851 -53.13 -24.60 -1.38
N VAL A 852 -52.81 -25.89 -1.51
CA VAL A 852 -51.49 -26.47 -1.15
C VAL A 852 -50.38 -25.98 -2.09
N ASN A 853 -50.70 -25.45 -3.28
CA ASN A 853 -49.69 -24.92 -4.22
C ASN A 853 -48.90 -23.73 -3.65
N ASN A 854 -49.52 -22.90 -2.80
CA ASN A 854 -48.83 -21.80 -2.14
C ASN A 854 -47.77 -22.31 -1.14
N ILE A 855 -48.09 -23.39 -0.42
CA ILE A 855 -47.16 -24.06 0.51
C ILE A 855 -45.99 -24.68 -0.26
N ILE A 856 -46.26 -25.33 -1.41
CA ILE A 856 -45.21 -25.87 -2.29
C ILE A 856 -44.26 -24.76 -2.76
N SER A 857 -44.80 -23.62 -3.23
CA SER A 857 -43.97 -22.52 -3.72
C SER A 857 -43.10 -21.91 -2.61
N LEU A 858 -43.60 -21.81 -1.38
CA LEU A 858 -42.82 -21.33 -0.23
C LEU A 858 -41.75 -22.34 0.17
N PHE A 859 -42.09 -23.63 0.22
CA PHE A 859 -41.17 -24.71 0.51
C PHE A 859 -40.02 -24.79 -0.52
N ASP A 860 -40.33 -24.75 -1.82
CA ASP A 860 -39.34 -24.75 -2.91
C ASP A 860 -38.38 -23.54 -2.81
N LYS A 861 -38.89 -22.37 -2.44
CA LYS A 861 -38.07 -21.16 -2.22
C LYS A 861 -37.10 -21.35 -1.07
N THR A 862 -37.55 -21.94 0.04
CA THR A 862 -36.70 -22.21 1.21
C THR A 862 -35.64 -23.27 0.91
N VAL A 863 -36.00 -24.35 0.20
CA VAL A 863 -35.07 -25.38 -0.28
C VAL A 863 -34.00 -24.77 -1.19
N LYS A 864 -34.39 -23.91 -2.14
CA LYS A 864 -33.45 -23.23 -3.05
C LYS A 864 -32.45 -22.36 -2.29
N ASN A 865 -32.93 -21.57 -1.32
CA ASN A 865 -32.07 -20.72 -0.48
C ASN A 865 -31.06 -21.55 0.34
N SER A 866 -31.51 -22.67 0.91
CA SER A 866 -30.63 -23.59 1.65
C SER A 866 -29.53 -24.20 0.75
N ASN A 867 -29.90 -24.65 -0.45
CA ASN A 867 -28.94 -25.18 -1.43
C ASN A 867 -27.91 -24.14 -1.89
N GLU A 868 -28.32 -22.88 -2.08
CA GLU A 868 -27.41 -21.79 -2.45
C GLU A 868 -26.38 -21.53 -1.35
N LYS A 869 -26.79 -21.51 -0.07
CA LYS A 869 -25.89 -21.36 1.08
C LYS A 869 -24.92 -22.53 1.20
N MET A 870 -25.40 -23.76 1.00
CA MET A 870 -24.56 -24.97 1.03
C MET A 870 -23.51 -24.94 -0.09
N LEU A 871 -23.88 -24.49 -1.29
CA LEU A 871 -22.95 -24.32 -2.40
C LEU A 871 -21.87 -23.28 -2.09
N GLN A 872 -22.24 -22.17 -1.43
CA GLN A 872 -21.28 -21.16 -0.98
C GLN A 872 -20.30 -21.73 0.05
N LEU A 873 -20.78 -22.45 1.07
CA LEU A 873 -19.93 -23.09 2.07
C LEU A 873 -18.94 -24.08 1.42
N LYS A 874 -19.40 -24.91 0.47
CA LYS A 874 -18.54 -25.82 -0.29
C LYS A 874 -17.49 -25.08 -1.12
N LYS A 875 -17.85 -23.97 -1.78
CA LYS A 875 -16.90 -23.13 -2.53
C LYS A 875 -15.79 -22.57 -1.63
N ILE A 876 -16.15 -22.04 -0.46
CA ILE A 876 -15.18 -21.52 0.52
C ILE A 876 -14.26 -22.64 1.01
N SER A 877 -14.82 -23.81 1.32
CA SER A 877 -14.07 -24.99 1.75
C SER A 877 -13.03 -25.44 0.71
N VAL A 878 -13.43 -25.57 -0.56
CA VAL A 878 -12.52 -25.95 -1.65
C VAL A 878 -11.43 -24.91 -1.85
N ALA A 879 -11.78 -23.62 -1.82
CA ALA A 879 -10.81 -22.54 -1.96
C ALA A 879 -9.79 -22.53 -0.81
N ALA A 880 -10.23 -22.69 0.44
CA ALA A 880 -9.36 -22.76 1.61
C ALA A 880 -8.41 -23.96 1.54
N THR A 881 -8.94 -25.17 1.28
CA THR A 881 -8.15 -26.40 1.18
C THR A 881 -7.12 -26.35 0.06
N THR A 882 -7.51 -25.86 -1.12
CA THR A 882 -6.59 -25.72 -2.27
C THR A 882 -5.42 -24.80 -1.93
N ARG A 883 -5.70 -23.64 -1.30
CA ARG A 883 -4.66 -22.69 -0.87
C ARG A 883 -3.74 -23.26 0.20
N SER A 884 -4.32 -23.91 1.21
CA SER A 884 -3.57 -24.55 2.28
C SER A 884 -2.63 -25.63 1.74
N ASN A 885 -3.08 -26.44 0.78
CA ASN A 885 -2.24 -27.46 0.15
C ASN A 885 -1.07 -26.87 -0.66
N ILE A 886 -1.30 -25.79 -1.40
CA ILE A 886 -0.23 -25.09 -2.12
C ILE A 886 0.83 -24.56 -1.14
N ILE A 887 0.41 -23.98 -0.02
CA ILE A 887 1.32 -23.49 1.02
C ILE A 887 2.07 -24.64 1.69
N LEU A 888 1.37 -25.70 2.08
CA LEU A 888 1.97 -26.88 2.70
C LEU A 888 3.06 -27.49 1.80
N GLN A 889 2.79 -27.60 0.50
CA GLN A 889 3.75 -28.12 -0.47
C GLN A 889 4.99 -27.22 -0.59
N PHE A 890 4.83 -25.91 -0.55
CA PHE A 890 5.95 -24.99 -0.66
C PHE A 890 6.79 -24.97 0.63
N GLU A 891 6.13 -24.82 1.79
CA GLU A 891 6.81 -24.73 3.09
C GLU A 891 7.46 -26.06 3.53
N SER A 892 6.92 -27.21 3.15
CA SER A 892 7.53 -28.51 3.49
C SER A 892 8.93 -28.67 2.88
N LEU A 893 9.16 -28.10 1.69
CA LEU A 893 10.43 -28.15 0.96
C LEU A 893 11.53 -27.26 1.56
N ARG A 894 11.22 -26.46 2.57
CA ARG A 894 12.23 -25.59 3.22
C ARG A 894 13.07 -26.31 4.28
N SER A 895 12.57 -27.38 4.90
CA SER A 895 13.36 -28.16 5.86
C SER A 895 13.92 -29.42 5.22
N ILE A 896 15.20 -29.70 5.47
CA ILE A 896 15.95 -30.80 4.84
C ILE A 896 15.42 -32.17 5.30
N ASN A 897 15.00 -32.28 6.56
CA ASN A 897 14.63 -33.54 7.19
C ASN A 897 13.18 -33.98 6.91
N GLN A 898 12.44 -33.23 6.07
CA GLN A 898 11.06 -33.57 5.74
C GLN A 898 11.03 -34.68 4.66
N PRO A 899 10.14 -35.68 4.78
CA PRO A 899 10.00 -36.74 3.78
C PRO A 899 9.77 -36.20 2.36
N ASP A 900 8.94 -35.16 2.24
CA ASP A 900 8.60 -34.52 0.96
C ASP A 900 9.85 -33.91 0.29
N THR A 901 10.76 -33.31 1.08
CA THR A 901 12.02 -32.73 0.62
C THR A 901 12.97 -33.80 0.09
N ILE A 902 13.10 -34.90 0.83
CA ILE A 902 13.95 -36.04 0.46
C ILE A 902 13.42 -36.68 -0.82
N ALA A 903 12.12 -36.95 -0.90
CA ALA A 903 11.48 -37.54 -2.07
C ALA A 903 11.67 -36.66 -3.33
N THR A 904 11.48 -35.34 -3.19
CA THR A 904 11.67 -34.39 -4.30
C THR A 904 13.13 -34.35 -4.76
N HIS A 905 14.08 -34.40 -3.81
CA HIS A 905 15.52 -34.45 -4.12
C HIS A 905 15.90 -35.73 -4.86
N VAL A 906 15.50 -36.90 -4.34
CA VAL A 906 15.76 -38.20 -4.97
C VAL A 906 15.21 -38.23 -6.39
N THR A 907 13.97 -37.77 -6.57
CA THR A 907 13.34 -37.70 -7.91
C THR A 907 14.16 -36.83 -8.87
N PHE A 908 14.63 -35.67 -8.44
CA PHE A 908 15.46 -34.80 -9.27
C PHE A 908 16.80 -35.44 -9.60
N MET A 909 17.46 -36.05 -8.61
CA MET A 909 18.76 -36.70 -8.78
C MET A 909 18.68 -37.92 -9.72
N ASP A 910 17.59 -38.69 -9.65
CA ASP A 910 17.37 -39.83 -10.55
C ASP A 910 17.27 -39.38 -12.02
N VAL A 911 16.56 -38.26 -12.28
CA VAL A 911 16.49 -37.68 -13.63
C VAL A 911 17.84 -37.08 -14.03
N LEU A 912 18.56 -36.43 -13.11
CA LEU A 912 19.90 -35.88 -13.34
C LEU A 912 20.90 -36.98 -13.73
N MET A 913 20.89 -38.14 -13.05
CA MET A 913 21.77 -39.27 -13.38
C MET A 913 21.48 -39.83 -14.76
N LYS A 914 20.20 -39.98 -15.13
CA LYS A 914 19.80 -40.40 -16.49
C LYS A 914 20.24 -39.37 -17.53
N PHE A 915 20.14 -38.08 -17.20
CA PHE A 915 20.59 -36.98 -18.05
C PHE A 915 22.12 -36.98 -18.24
N LYS A 916 22.87 -37.19 -17.16
CA LYS A 916 24.34 -37.32 -17.18
C LYS A 916 24.76 -38.52 -18.03
N LYS A 917 24.13 -39.68 -17.86
CA LYS A 917 24.38 -40.88 -18.67
C LYS A 917 24.14 -40.62 -20.15
N SER A 918 23.05 -39.94 -20.49
CA SER A 918 22.78 -39.49 -21.86
C SER A 918 23.89 -38.59 -22.40
N CYS A 919 24.33 -37.58 -21.62
CA CYS A 919 25.41 -36.68 -22.04
C CYS A 919 26.70 -37.46 -22.30
N MET A 920 27.05 -38.42 -21.44
CA MET A 920 28.21 -39.30 -21.64
C MET A 920 28.10 -40.14 -22.92
N LEU A 921 26.91 -40.67 -23.24
CA LEU A 921 26.69 -41.42 -24.47
C LEU A 921 26.86 -40.53 -25.71
N THR A 922 26.48 -39.26 -25.64
CA THR A 922 26.61 -38.30 -26.75
C THR A 922 28.02 -37.73 -26.87
N GLU A 923 28.73 -37.51 -25.76
CA GLU A 923 30.11 -37.00 -25.75
C GLU A 923 31.12 -38.07 -26.18
N ASN A 924 30.87 -39.35 -25.85
CA ASN A 924 31.69 -40.50 -26.25
C ASN A 924 31.25 -41.13 -27.59
N LEU A 925 30.43 -40.42 -28.38
CA LEU A 925 29.94 -40.92 -29.65
C LEU A 925 31.03 -40.78 -30.73
N ASP A 926 31.83 -41.83 -30.92
CA ASP A 926 32.89 -41.87 -31.95
C ASP A 926 32.36 -42.06 -33.39
N VAL A 927 31.04 -42.20 -33.52
CA VAL A 927 30.36 -42.52 -34.77
C VAL A 927 29.63 -41.28 -35.28
N THR A 928 29.94 -40.86 -36.51
CA THR A 928 29.19 -39.83 -37.22
C THR A 928 28.11 -40.47 -38.06
N VAL A 929 26.86 -40.01 -37.94
CA VAL A 929 25.76 -40.37 -38.85
C VAL A 929 25.11 -39.07 -39.30
N THR A 930 25.03 -38.86 -40.60
CA THR A 930 24.43 -37.64 -41.15
C THR A 930 22.90 -37.69 -41.05
N PRO A 931 22.21 -36.53 -40.98
CA PRO A 931 20.74 -36.49 -40.99
C PRO A 931 20.12 -37.22 -42.19
N LEU A 932 20.78 -37.16 -43.36
CA LEU A 932 20.36 -37.87 -44.58
C LEU A 932 20.43 -39.40 -44.43
N GLU A 933 21.49 -39.90 -43.79
CA GLU A 933 21.67 -41.32 -43.47
C GLU A 933 20.65 -41.82 -42.44
N VAL A 934 20.32 -41.02 -41.43
CA VAL A 934 19.26 -41.32 -40.43
C VAL A 934 17.90 -41.49 -41.11
N SER A 935 17.51 -40.50 -41.92
CA SER A 935 16.23 -40.50 -42.65
C SER A 935 16.14 -41.66 -43.67
N LEU A 936 17.28 -42.07 -44.25
CA LEU A 936 17.33 -43.20 -45.19
C LEU A 936 17.07 -44.54 -44.48
N VAL A 937 17.65 -44.73 -43.29
CA VAL A 937 17.45 -45.95 -42.48
C VAL A 937 16.01 -46.06 -41.97
N GLU A 938 15.42 -44.94 -41.54
CA GLU A 938 14.05 -44.88 -41.03
C GLU A 938 13.00 -45.12 -42.12
N LEU A 939 13.18 -44.51 -43.30
CA LEU A 939 12.28 -44.70 -44.44
C LEU A 939 12.18 -46.17 -44.85
N LEU A 940 13.31 -46.87 -44.88
CA LEU A 940 13.43 -48.21 -45.43
C LEU A 940 13.30 -49.30 -44.34
N GLN A 941 13.09 -48.90 -43.08
CA GLN A 941 12.98 -49.79 -41.91
C GLN A 941 14.12 -50.83 -41.83
N LEU A 942 15.35 -50.39 -42.15
CA LEU A 942 16.49 -51.30 -42.20
C LEU A 942 16.84 -51.75 -40.77
N GLY A 943 16.60 -53.04 -40.50
CA GLY A 943 16.72 -53.66 -39.17
C GLY A 943 15.50 -54.50 -38.75
N ALA A 944 14.31 -54.25 -39.32
CA ALA A 944 13.10 -55.05 -39.05
C ALA A 944 12.94 -56.26 -40.01
N ASN A 945 13.41 -56.10 -41.24
CA ASN A 945 13.54 -57.19 -42.21
C ASN A 945 14.92 -57.83 -41.96
N GLU A 946 15.04 -59.17 -41.98
CA GLU A 946 16.23 -59.97 -41.57
C GLU A 946 17.58 -59.68 -42.30
N GLN A 947 17.68 -58.56 -43.02
CA GLN A 947 18.82 -58.10 -43.81
C GLN A 947 19.88 -57.41 -42.94
N LYS A 948 21.06 -58.02 -42.87
CA LYS A 948 22.17 -57.59 -41.98
C LYS A 948 23.22 -56.70 -42.65
N ASP A 949 23.31 -56.70 -43.98
CA ASP A 949 24.31 -55.95 -44.74
C ASP A 949 23.68 -55.22 -45.93
N ILE A 950 24.15 -54.00 -46.20
CA ILE A 950 23.79 -53.22 -47.40
C ILE A 950 24.65 -53.76 -48.55
N ASP A 951 24.04 -54.30 -49.61
CA ASP A 951 24.74 -54.80 -50.79
C ASP A 951 24.30 -54.09 -52.09
N VAL A 952 24.95 -54.41 -53.22
CA VAL A 952 24.67 -53.74 -54.51
C VAL A 952 23.25 -54.04 -55.00
N ALA A 953 22.69 -55.21 -54.68
CA ALA A 953 21.32 -55.56 -55.02
C ALA A 953 20.33 -54.72 -54.21
N TRP A 954 20.61 -54.53 -52.93
CA TRP A 954 19.85 -53.66 -52.04
C TRP A 954 19.87 -52.20 -52.52
N LEU A 955 21.03 -51.67 -52.91
CA LEU A 955 21.13 -50.30 -53.42
C LEU A 955 20.26 -50.06 -54.67
N ARG A 956 20.19 -51.02 -55.59
CA ARG A 956 19.33 -50.91 -56.79
C ARG A 956 17.85 -50.97 -56.46
N GLN A 957 17.47 -51.84 -55.52
CA GLN A 957 16.09 -51.92 -55.05
C GLN A 957 15.68 -50.63 -54.34
N THR A 958 16.56 -50.10 -53.49
CA THR A 958 16.35 -48.83 -52.77
C THR A 958 16.23 -47.64 -53.73
N GLU A 959 17.04 -47.56 -54.78
CA GLU A 959 16.93 -46.53 -55.82
C GLU A 959 15.55 -46.53 -56.51
N HIS A 960 15.04 -47.72 -56.84
CA HIS A 960 13.72 -47.87 -57.44
C HIS A 960 12.60 -47.46 -56.48
N LEU A 961 12.70 -47.85 -55.20
CA LEU A 961 11.73 -47.47 -54.16
C LEU A 961 11.73 -45.95 -53.88
N LEU A 962 12.91 -45.33 -53.78
CA LEU A 962 13.05 -43.88 -53.61
C LEU A 962 12.46 -43.13 -54.81
N SER A 963 12.73 -43.59 -56.03
CA SER A 963 12.20 -42.99 -57.27
C SER A 963 10.68 -43.07 -57.34
N ALA A 964 10.10 -44.23 -56.99
CA ALA A 964 8.64 -44.40 -56.93
C ALA A 964 8.01 -43.53 -55.81
N GLY A 965 8.62 -43.49 -54.63
CA GLY A 965 8.17 -42.67 -53.51
C GLY A 965 8.20 -41.17 -53.81
N ILE A 966 9.19 -40.67 -54.56
CA ILE A 966 9.23 -39.25 -55.00
C ILE A 966 8.00 -38.89 -55.84
N VAL A 967 7.54 -39.81 -56.71
CA VAL A 967 6.34 -39.57 -57.55
C VAL A 967 5.08 -39.51 -56.69
N GLU A 968 4.94 -40.41 -55.72
CA GLU A 968 3.80 -40.44 -54.81
C GLU A 968 3.77 -39.21 -53.89
N ILE A 969 4.90 -38.84 -53.30
CA ILE A 969 5.03 -37.66 -52.45
C ILE A 969 4.70 -36.38 -53.23
N LYS A 970 5.13 -36.26 -54.50
CA LYS A 970 4.78 -35.10 -55.35
C LYS A 970 3.28 -34.99 -55.57
N LYS A 971 2.58 -36.12 -55.75
CA LYS A 971 1.13 -36.15 -55.89
C LYS A 971 0.42 -35.66 -54.61
N ASN A 972 0.85 -36.16 -53.44
CA ASN A 972 0.26 -35.76 -52.15
C ASN A 972 0.58 -34.30 -51.78
N ASN A 973 1.77 -33.80 -52.16
CA ASN A 973 2.13 -32.40 -51.97
C ASN A 973 1.20 -31.46 -52.75
N GLN A 974 0.75 -31.87 -53.94
CA GLN A 974 -0.16 -31.07 -54.76
C GLN A 974 -1.54 -30.86 -54.08
N GLU A 975 -2.10 -31.90 -53.47
CA GLU A 975 -3.33 -31.81 -52.67
C GLU A 975 -3.15 -30.94 -51.42
N CYS A 976 -1.97 -31.00 -50.78
CA CYS A 976 -1.65 -30.13 -49.64
C CYS A 976 -1.56 -28.64 -50.02
N VAL A 977 -1.00 -28.33 -51.19
CA VAL A 977 -0.92 -26.95 -51.72
C VAL A 977 -2.33 -26.37 -51.93
N GLU A 978 -3.26 -27.17 -52.45
CA GLU A 978 -4.66 -26.75 -52.62
C GLU A 978 -5.31 -26.40 -51.27
N ASN A 979 -5.10 -27.24 -50.25
CA ASN A 979 -5.60 -26.99 -48.88
C ASN A 979 -4.97 -25.73 -48.24
N LEU A 980 -3.67 -25.49 -48.46
CA LEU A 980 -2.98 -24.30 -47.97
C LEU A 980 -3.58 -23.02 -48.57
N THR A 981 -3.86 -23.01 -49.87
CA THR A 981 -4.48 -21.84 -50.54
C THR A 981 -5.89 -21.54 -50.00
N SER A 982 -6.66 -22.57 -49.63
CA SER A 982 -7.97 -22.42 -49.00
C SER A 982 -7.87 -21.81 -47.58
N ALA A 983 -6.91 -22.27 -46.79
CA ALA A 983 -6.63 -21.73 -45.46
C ALA A 983 -6.19 -20.26 -45.51
N GLU A 984 -5.37 -19.86 -46.50
CA GLU A 984 -4.97 -18.47 -46.71
C GLU A 984 -6.14 -17.53 -47.00
N LEU A 985 -7.09 -17.96 -47.83
CA LEU A 985 -8.29 -17.18 -48.14
C LEU A 985 -9.16 -16.99 -46.90
N SER A 986 -9.32 -18.04 -46.10
CA SER A 986 -10.11 -18.02 -44.86
C SER A 986 -9.47 -17.11 -43.80
N LEU A 987 -8.14 -17.10 -43.72
CA LEU A 987 -7.39 -16.26 -42.79
C LEU A 987 -7.53 -14.77 -43.14
N LYS A 988 -7.49 -14.43 -44.43
CA LYS A 988 -7.75 -13.06 -44.92
C LYS A 988 -9.16 -12.59 -44.55
N GLU A 989 -10.16 -13.44 -44.68
CA GLU A 989 -11.55 -13.11 -44.33
C GLU A 989 -11.68 -12.75 -42.83
N LYS A 990 -11.12 -13.58 -41.94
CA LYS A 990 -11.19 -13.35 -40.48
C LYS A 990 -10.36 -12.15 -40.02
N LEU A 991 -9.24 -11.86 -40.69
CA LEU A 991 -8.46 -10.65 -40.45
C LEU A 991 -9.29 -9.38 -40.73
N VAL A 992 -10.04 -9.36 -41.83
CA VAL A 992 -10.94 -8.25 -42.16
C VAL A 992 -12.04 -8.10 -41.10
N SER A 993 -12.63 -9.20 -40.62
CA SER A 993 -13.61 -9.15 -39.52
C SER A 993 -13.03 -8.54 -38.24
N LEU A 994 -11.79 -8.91 -37.87
CA LEU A 994 -11.11 -8.37 -36.70
C LEU A 994 -10.83 -6.86 -36.85
N GLN A 995 -10.39 -6.43 -38.03
CA GLN A 995 -10.14 -5.01 -38.33
C GLN A 995 -11.41 -4.17 -38.18
N ASN A 996 -12.56 -4.69 -38.63
CA ASN A 996 -13.85 -4.03 -38.46
C ASN A 996 -14.26 -3.92 -36.97
N ALA A 997 -14.16 -5.01 -36.21
CA ALA A 997 -14.46 -4.99 -34.78
C ALA A 997 -13.54 -4.03 -33.99
N MET A 998 -12.28 -3.89 -34.42
CA MET A 998 -11.33 -2.95 -33.85
C MET A 998 -11.63 -1.48 -34.19
N ALA A 999 -12.18 -1.21 -35.37
CA ALA A 999 -12.64 0.13 -35.71
C ALA A 999 -13.77 0.58 -34.75
N ASP A 1000 -14.71 -0.31 -34.45
CA ASP A 1000 -15.78 -0.06 -33.47
C ASP A 1000 -15.24 0.10 -32.05
N HIS A 1001 -14.28 -0.73 -31.64
CA HIS A 1001 -13.60 -0.61 -30.35
C HIS A 1001 -12.95 0.77 -30.17
N HIS A 1002 -12.21 1.23 -31.18
CA HIS A 1002 -11.55 2.53 -31.16
C HIS A 1002 -12.53 3.70 -31.15
N ARG A 1003 -13.68 3.56 -31.83
CA ARG A 1003 -14.76 4.55 -31.76
C ARG A 1003 -15.25 4.70 -30.32
N LEU A 1004 -15.57 3.59 -29.66
CA LEU A 1004 -16.14 3.57 -28.30
C LEU A 1004 -15.15 4.07 -27.24
N ILE A 1005 -13.88 3.66 -27.29
CA ILE A 1005 -12.90 4.10 -26.28
C ILE A 1005 -12.59 5.60 -26.39
N ASN A 1006 -12.64 6.18 -27.59
CA ASN A 1006 -12.34 7.58 -27.80
C ASN A 1006 -13.35 8.51 -27.09
N ASP A 1007 -14.59 8.06 -26.89
CA ASP A 1007 -15.63 8.78 -26.17
C ASP A 1007 -15.30 9.00 -24.68
N VAL A 1008 -14.48 8.13 -24.08
CA VAL A 1008 -14.07 8.20 -22.66
C VAL A 1008 -12.57 8.47 -22.45
N ARG A 1009 -11.75 8.36 -23.50
CA ARG A 1009 -10.28 8.47 -23.44
C ARG A 1009 -9.77 9.73 -22.75
N LEU A 1010 -10.35 10.89 -23.07
CA LEU A 1010 -9.95 12.17 -22.48
C LEU A 1010 -10.31 12.26 -20.99
N LEU A 1011 -11.41 11.64 -20.58
CA LEU A 1011 -11.84 11.58 -19.18
C LEU A 1011 -10.93 10.66 -18.37
N LEU A 1012 -10.63 9.47 -18.89
CA LEU A 1012 -9.67 8.53 -18.30
C LEU A 1012 -8.29 9.17 -18.12
N LYS A 1013 -7.78 9.90 -19.13
CA LYS A 1013 -6.49 10.60 -19.06
C LYS A 1013 -6.48 11.72 -18.00
N ARG A 1014 -7.61 12.38 -17.76
CA ARG A 1014 -7.75 13.40 -16.70
C ARG A 1014 -7.86 12.78 -15.32
N MET A 1015 -8.67 11.73 -15.16
CA MET A 1015 -8.82 10.99 -13.90
C MET A 1015 -7.51 10.34 -13.46
N SER A 1016 -6.70 9.88 -14.42
CA SER A 1016 -5.33 9.38 -14.22
C SER A 1016 -4.39 10.47 -13.66
N LYS A 1017 -4.37 11.66 -14.28
CA LYS A 1017 -3.58 12.81 -13.79
C LYS A 1017 -4.02 13.35 -12.43
N GLN A 1018 -5.25 13.06 -12.02
CA GLN A 1018 -5.80 13.48 -10.74
C GLN A 1018 -5.63 12.41 -9.64
N GLU A 1019 -5.08 11.22 -9.95
CA GLU A 1019 -4.88 10.07 -9.04
C GLU A 1019 -6.12 9.63 -8.25
N THR A 1020 -7.28 9.85 -8.85
CA THR A 1020 -8.57 9.72 -8.16
C THR A 1020 -9.09 8.30 -8.02
N MET A 1021 -8.64 7.37 -8.88
CA MET A 1021 -9.12 5.99 -8.92
C MET A 1021 -7.95 5.01 -8.83
N PRO A 1022 -7.85 4.22 -7.76
CA PRO A 1022 -6.85 3.17 -7.63
C PRO A 1022 -6.94 2.17 -8.80
N GLY A 1023 -5.80 1.80 -9.39
CA GLY A 1023 -5.73 0.85 -10.50
C GLY A 1023 -6.04 1.41 -11.89
N LEU A 1024 -6.47 2.68 -12.02
CA LEU A 1024 -6.72 3.30 -13.34
C LEU A 1024 -5.45 3.44 -14.18
N ASN A 1025 -4.31 3.79 -13.56
CA ASN A 1025 -3.03 3.88 -14.27
C ASN A 1025 -2.56 2.51 -14.76
N ASP A 1026 -2.75 1.46 -13.94
CA ASP A 1026 -2.44 0.08 -14.31
C ASP A 1026 -3.33 -0.37 -15.48
N PHE A 1027 -4.64 -0.05 -15.45
CA PHE A 1027 -5.55 -0.29 -16.56
C PHE A 1027 -5.11 0.42 -17.84
N LEU A 1028 -4.76 1.70 -17.78
CA LEU A 1028 -4.31 2.45 -18.96
C LEU A 1028 -3.01 1.90 -19.54
N GLN A 1029 -2.08 1.42 -18.70
CA GLN A 1029 -0.86 0.77 -19.15
C GLN A 1029 -1.15 -0.59 -19.79
N LYS A 1030 -2.02 -1.41 -19.18
CA LYS A 1030 -2.49 -2.68 -19.76
C LYS A 1030 -3.19 -2.45 -21.10
N TYR A 1031 -4.09 -1.47 -21.17
CA TYR A 1031 -4.84 -1.11 -22.38
C TYR A 1031 -3.92 -0.66 -23.51
N ARG A 1032 -2.91 0.15 -23.19
CA ARG A 1032 -1.88 0.57 -24.14
C ARG A 1032 -1.07 -0.61 -24.66
N SER A 1033 -0.59 -1.47 -23.75
CA SER A 1033 0.14 -2.68 -24.12
C SER A 1033 -0.70 -3.61 -24.99
N TYR A 1034 -1.99 -3.75 -24.69
CA TYR A 1034 -2.94 -4.57 -25.46
C TYR A 1034 -3.12 -4.01 -26.88
N THR A 1035 -3.40 -2.72 -27.01
CA THR A 1035 -3.63 -2.07 -28.32
C THR A 1035 -2.37 -2.01 -29.19
N GLU A 1036 -1.20 -1.80 -28.57
CA GLU A 1036 0.10 -1.87 -29.26
C GLU A 1036 0.37 -3.30 -29.75
N LYS A 1037 0.23 -4.32 -28.89
CA LYS A 1037 0.44 -5.74 -29.23
C LYS A 1037 -0.54 -6.20 -30.33
N LEU A 1038 -1.81 -5.85 -30.24
CA LEU A 1038 -2.80 -6.19 -31.26
C LEU A 1038 -2.50 -5.51 -32.62
N SER A 1039 -2.07 -4.25 -32.59
CA SER A 1039 -1.70 -3.53 -33.82
C SER A 1039 -0.45 -4.10 -34.48
N THR A 1040 0.53 -4.55 -33.70
CA THR A 1040 1.71 -5.25 -34.24
C THR A 1040 1.32 -6.61 -34.79
N SER A 1041 0.55 -7.42 -34.06
CA SER A 1041 0.13 -8.75 -34.54
C SER A 1041 -0.74 -8.68 -35.81
N ILE A 1042 -1.57 -7.66 -35.98
CA ILE A 1042 -2.33 -7.44 -37.23
C ILE A 1042 -1.41 -7.07 -38.40
N LYS A 1043 -0.38 -6.25 -38.16
CA LYS A 1043 0.60 -5.86 -39.21
C LYS A 1043 1.52 -7.00 -39.60
N ASP A 1044 1.92 -7.79 -38.60
CA ASP A 1044 2.80 -8.94 -38.76
C ASP A 1044 2.06 -10.12 -39.42
N LEU A 1045 0.72 -10.07 -39.50
CA LEU A 1045 -0.11 -11.03 -40.25
C LEU A 1045 -0.11 -10.81 -41.78
N ASP A 1046 0.97 -10.25 -42.34
CA ASP A 1046 1.19 -10.16 -43.79
C ASP A 1046 1.60 -11.53 -44.38
N LEU A 1047 0.63 -12.22 -44.99
CA LEU A 1047 0.78 -13.58 -45.52
C LEU A 1047 1.87 -13.73 -46.59
N GLN A 1048 2.36 -12.64 -47.18
CA GLN A 1048 3.46 -12.71 -48.15
C GLN A 1048 4.85 -12.89 -47.51
N LYS A 1049 4.98 -12.75 -46.19
CA LYS A 1049 6.26 -12.77 -45.47
C LYS A 1049 6.31 -13.70 -44.27
N ILE A 1050 5.20 -14.37 -43.95
CA ILE A 1050 5.08 -15.22 -42.77
C ILE A 1050 5.68 -16.60 -43.00
N ASN A 1051 6.45 -17.05 -42.03
CA ASN A 1051 6.89 -18.44 -41.90
C ASN A 1051 6.19 -19.12 -40.70
N SER A 1052 6.30 -20.44 -40.58
CA SER A 1052 5.67 -21.24 -39.53
C SER A 1052 5.96 -20.74 -38.10
N GLU A 1053 7.21 -20.35 -37.81
CA GLU A 1053 7.60 -19.87 -36.47
C GLU A 1053 6.94 -18.53 -36.15
N SER A 1054 6.95 -17.59 -37.10
CA SER A 1054 6.26 -16.30 -36.96
C SER A 1054 4.73 -16.46 -36.87
N ALA A 1055 4.14 -17.41 -37.59
CA ALA A 1055 2.71 -17.70 -37.50
C ALA A 1055 2.33 -18.34 -36.15
N SER A 1056 3.17 -19.22 -35.61
CA SER A 1056 2.96 -19.81 -34.28
C SER A 1056 3.11 -18.75 -33.18
N ALA A 1057 4.05 -17.82 -33.33
CA ALA A 1057 4.17 -16.67 -32.44
C ALA A 1057 2.92 -15.78 -32.50
N LEU A 1058 2.42 -15.49 -33.70
CA LEU A 1058 1.17 -14.75 -33.91
C LEU A 1058 -0.04 -15.45 -33.31
N LYS A 1059 -0.12 -16.78 -33.43
CA LYS A 1059 -1.18 -17.58 -32.82
C LYS A 1059 -1.16 -17.45 -31.29
N ALA A 1060 0.01 -17.60 -30.68
CA ALA A 1060 0.19 -17.42 -29.24
C ALA A 1060 -0.16 -15.98 -28.82
N ASP A 1061 0.22 -14.99 -29.63
CA ASP A 1061 -0.15 -13.60 -29.38
C ASP A 1061 -1.65 -13.37 -29.42
N PHE A 1062 -2.39 -13.98 -30.36
CA PHE A 1062 -3.86 -13.90 -30.39
C PHE A 1062 -4.53 -14.66 -29.24
N GLU A 1063 -3.96 -15.78 -28.77
CA GLU A 1063 -4.42 -16.49 -27.58
C GLU A 1063 -4.26 -15.63 -26.31
N ASP A 1064 -3.10 -14.99 -26.15
CA ASP A 1064 -2.84 -14.03 -25.07
C ASP A 1064 -3.81 -12.84 -25.13
N LEU A 1065 -4.00 -12.28 -26.33
CA LEU A 1065 -4.91 -11.15 -26.53
C LEU A 1065 -6.36 -11.55 -26.20
N ASN A 1066 -6.81 -12.73 -26.64
CA ASN A 1066 -8.14 -13.25 -26.35
C ASN A 1066 -8.39 -13.46 -24.85
N ALA A 1067 -7.37 -13.92 -24.11
CA ALA A 1067 -7.49 -14.12 -22.65
C ALA A 1067 -7.68 -12.80 -21.88
N VAL A 1068 -7.14 -11.69 -22.40
CA VAL A 1068 -7.19 -10.36 -21.76
C VAL A 1068 -8.49 -9.61 -22.09
N VAL A 1069 -9.11 -9.87 -23.24
CA VAL A 1069 -10.31 -9.17 -23.72
C VAL A 1069 -11.43 -9.11 -22.67
N PRO A 1070 -11.88 -10.20 -22.03
CA PRO A 1070 -13.01 -10.13 -21.10
C PRO A 1070 -12.73 -9.20 -19.93
N GLN A 1071 -11.54 -9.35 -19.33
CA GLN A 1071 -11.10 -8.56 -18.19
C GLN A 1071 -10.96 -7.08 -18.55
N LEU A 1072 -10.42 -6.75 -19.73
CA LEU A 1072 -10.20 -5.36 -20.16
C LEU A 1072 -11.52 -4.60 -20.35
N TYR A 1073 -12.53 -5.27 -20.92
CA TYR A 1073 -13.86 -4.67 -21.10
C TYR A 1073 -14.59 -4.51 -19.76
N ASP A 1074 -14.45 -5.49 -18.87
CA ASP A 1074 -15.09 -5.47 -17.54
C ASP A 1074 -14.42 -4.47 -16.59
N GLU A 1075 -13.08 -4.33 -16.61
CA GLU A 1075 -12.32 -3.36 -15.81
C GLU A 1075 -12.77 -1.91 -16.13
N LEU A 1076 -13.03 -1.57 -17.40
CA LEU A 1076 -13.53 -0.23 -17.76
C LEU A 1076 -14.91 0.06 -17.14
N LEU A 1077 -15.81 -0.93 -17.14
CA LEU A 1077 -17.13 -0.83 -16.54
C LEU A 1077 -17.05 -0.76 -15.01
N GLN A 1078 -16.13 -1.51 -14.39
CA GLN A 1078 -15.89 -1.47 -12.95
C GLN A 1078 -15.47 -0.08 -12.47
N PHE A 1079 -14.70 0.70 -13.25
CA PHE A 1079 -14.39 2.08 -12.86
C PHE A 1079 -15.64 2.99 -12.82
N ALA A 1080 -16.64 2.71 -13.65
CA ALA A 1080 -17.91 3.42 -13.61
C ALA A 1080 -18.83 2.93 -12.48
N ASP A 1081 -18.72 1.65 -12.12
CA ASP A 1081 -19.50 1.03 -11.03
C ASP A 1081 -18.92 1.33 -9.64
N LEU A 1082 -17.59 1.39 -9.47
CA LEU A 1082 -16.90 1.80 -8.23
C LEU A 1082 -17.12 3.29 -7.89
N ALA A 1083 -17.42 4.10 -8.89
CA ALA A 1083 -17.86 5.48 -8.67
C ALA A 1083 -19.25 5.57 -7.98
N ASN A 1084 -19.95 4.44 -7.78
CA ASN A 1084 -21.22 4.40 -7.04
C ASN A 1084 -21.03 4.39 -5.51
N GLU A 1085 -19.99 3.74 -4.98
CA GLU A 1085 -19.85 3.54 -3.52
C GLU A 1085 -19.52 4.82 -2.75
N THR A 1086 -19.08 5.88 -3.44
CA THR A 1086 -18.77 7.18 -2.81
C THR A 1086 -19.90 8.20 -2.91
N THR A 1087 -21.07 7.85 -3.48
CA THR A 1087 -22.19 8.80 -3.63
C THR A 1087 -23.57 8.20 -3.34
N GLU A 1088 -23.76 7.62 -2.15
CA GLU A 1088 -25.10 7.52 -1.55
C GLU A 1088 -25.39 8.77 -0.72
N THR A 1089 -25.92 9.80 -1.39
CA THR A 1089 -26.93 10.74 -0.87
C THR A 1089 -27.33 11.67 -2.01
N GLN A 1090 -28.49 11.42 -2.62
CA GLN A 1090 -29.18 12.44 -3.41
C GLN A 1090 -30.62 12.56 -2.92
N PRO A 1091 -31.07 13.78 -2.59
CA PRO A 1091 -32.38 14.26 -2.97
C PRO A 1091 -32.26 15.22 -4.16
N ASN A 1092 -33.06 14.94 -5.19
CA ASN A 1092 -33.55 15.80 -6.26
C ASN A 1092 -32.59 16.72 -7.06
N LYS A 1093 -32.46 16.37 -8.34
CA LYS A 1093 -31.92 17.17 -9.46
C LYS A 1093 -32.49 18.61 -9.50
N PRO A 1094 -31.66 19.62 -9.82
CA PRO A 1094 -32.04 20.56 -10.88
C PRO A 1094 -30.91 20.88 -11.89
N LYS A 1095 -31.38 21.48 -12.99
CA LYS A 1095 -30.79 21.54 -14.33
C LYS A 1095 -29.70 22.62 -14.54
N LEU A 1096 -28.94 22.39 -15.61
CA LEU A 1096 -27.87 23.18 -16.22
C LEU A 1096 -28.28 24.59 -16.68
N VAL A 1097 -27.33 25.54 -16.70
CA VAL A 1097 -27.37 26.79 -17.49
C VAL A 1097 -25.98 27.05 -18.09
N ARG A 1098 -25.92 27.33 -19.41
CA ARG A 1098 -24.72 27.77 -20.18
C ARG A 1098 -24.81 29.26 -20.59
N GLN A 1099 -23.68 29.79 -21.07
CA GLN A 1099 -23.30 31.20 -21.27
C GLN A 1099 -23.96 31.95 -22.46
N ASP A 1100 -23.74 33.28 -22.44
CA ASP A 1100 -24.42 34.39 -23.12
C ASP A 1100 -24.30 34.46 -24.67
N SER A 1101 -25.35 35.00 -25.30
CA SER A 1101 -25.44 35.30 -26.74
C SER A 1101 -25.57 36.81 -27.01
N VAL A 1102 -25.17 37.23 -28.21
CA VAL A 1102 -24.96 38.63 -28.68
C VAL A 1102 -26.26 39.42 -28.96
N TYR A 1103 -27.43 38.91 -28.55
CA TYR A 1103 -28.61 39.75 -28.31
C TYR A 1103 -29.03 39.58 -26.86
N PHE A 1104 -29.01 40.69 -26.12
CA PHE A 1104 -29.29 40.71 -24.69
C PHE A 1104 -30.66 40.11 -24.38
N SER A 1105 -30.68 39.02 -23.62
CA SER A 1105 -31.85 38.64 -22.83
C SER A 1105 -32.26 39.83 -21.93
N PRO A 1106 -33.56 40.12 -21.74
CA PRO A 1106 -34.00 41.21 -20.88
C PRO A 1106 -33.43 41.04 -19.47
N ARG A 1107 -32.90 42.12 -18.87
CA ARG A 1107 -32.42 42.11 -17.48
C ARG A 1107 -33.55 41.68 -16.54
N ARG A 1108 -33.18 40.92 -15.50
CA ARG A 1108 -34.05 40.45 -14.41
C ARG A 1108 -35.00 41.56 -13.94
N GLY A 1109 -36.27 41.45 -14.29
CA GLY A 1109 -37.37 41.91 -13.44
C GLY A 1109 -37.77 40.77 -12.51
N VAL A 1110 -38.00 41.09 -11.24
CA VAL A 1110 -38.52 40.15 -10.23
C VAL A 1110 -39.88 39.61 -10.71
N PRO A 1111 -40.18 38.30 -10.62
CA PRO A 1111 -41.52 37.82 -10.92
C PRO A 1111 -42.51 38.38 -9.89
N ALA A 1112 -43.52 39.11 -10.35
CA ALA A 1112 -44.63 39.54 -9.51
C ALA A 1112 -45.49 38.32 -9.15
N ILE A 1113 -45.58 38.01 -7.85
CA ILE A 1113 -46.54 37.07 -7.30
C ILE A 1113 -47.88 37.80 -7.21
N ASN A 1114 -48.94 37.21 -7.76
CA ASN A 1114 -50.27 37.80 -7.65
C ASN A 1114 -50.76 37.64 -6.19
N PRO A 1115 -50.97 38.73 -5.42
CA PRO A 1115 -51.14 38.66 -3.96
C PRO A 1115 -52.40 37.94 -3.50
N ALA A 1116 -53.36 37.68 -4.40
CA ALA A 1116 -54.65 37.12 -4.05
C ALA A 1116 -54.74 35.59 -4.12
N THR A 1117 -53.85 34.88 -4.84
CA THR A 1117 -54.08 33.44 -5.13
C THR A 1117 -52.86 32.52 -5.04
N GLY A 1118 -51.64 33.03 -4.86
CA GLY A 1118 -50.47 32.20 -4.50
C GLY A 1118 -50.04 31.11 -5.51
N LYS A 1119 -50.59 31.06 -6.74
CA LYS A 1119 -50.16 30.12 -7.79
C LYS A 1119 -49.32 30.80 -8.87
N ALA A 1120 -48.24 30.14 -9.30
CA ALA A 1120 -47.35 30.60 -10.36
C ALA A 1120 -48.06 30.57 -11.72
N THR A 1121 -48.01 31.68 -12.46
CA THR A 1121 -48.55 31.81 -13.81
C THR A 1121 -47.66 31.05 -14.80
N GLN A 1122 -48.25 30.28 -15.71
CA GLN A 1122 -47.54 29.52 -16.75
C GLN A 1122 -46.94 30.50 -17.77
N GLN A 1123 -45.69 30.92 -17.56
CA GLN A 1123 -44.98 31.82 -18.48
C GLN A 1123 -44.48 31.07 -19.71
N GLN A 1124 -44.78 31.61 -20.89
CA GLN A 1124 -44.33 31.12 -22.20
C GLN A 1124 -42.79 31.13 -22.29
N ASN A 1125 -42.19 30.06 -22.83
CA ASN A 1125 -40.74 30.00 -22.99
C ASN A 1125 -40.28 30.90 -24.14
N THR A 1126 -39.71 32.06 -23.80
CA THR A 1126 -39.26 33.09 -24.75
C THR A 1126 -38.15 32.60 -25.69
N TYR A 1127 -37.31 31.67 -25.24
CA TYR A 1127 -36.27 31.05 -26.08
C TYR A 1127 -36.88 30.10 -27.11
N ALA A 1128 -37.80 29.23 -26.70
CA ALA A 1128 -38.54 28.34 -27.59
C ALA A 1128 -39.28 29.13 -28.69
N LEU A 1129 -39.94 30.23 -28.30
CA LEU A 1129 -40.58 31.16 -29.23
C LEU A 1129 -39.58 31.84 -30.18
N SER A 1130 -38.36 32.14 -29.73
CA SER A 1130 -37.31 32.71 -30.58
C SER A 1130 -36.82 31.73 -31.66
N VAL A 1131 -36.68 30.45 -31.29
CA VAL A 1131 -36.32 29.36 -32.22
C VAL A 1131 -37.42 29.17 -33.25
N TRP A 1132 -38.69 29.14 -32.81
CA TRP A 1132 -39.86 29.06 -33.69
C TRP A 1132 -39.89 30.22 -34.69
N ARG A 1133 -39.70 31.47 -34.23
CA ARG A 1133 -39.65 32.67 -35.10
C ARG A 1133 -38.49 32.60 -36.10
N ARG A 1134 -37.33 32.08 -35.71
CA ARG A 1134 -36.18 31.93 -36.62
C ARG A 1134 -36.43 30.87 -37.69
N ILE A 1135 -36.99 29.72 -37.32
CA ILE A 1135 -37.36 28.68 -38.29
C ILE A 1135 -38.42 29.22 -39.27
N ARG A 1136 -39.41 29.96 -38.77
CA ARG A 1136 -40.39 30.67 -39.60
C ARG A 1136 -39.72 31.63 -40.58
N ALA A 1137 -38.79 32.48 -40.12
CA ALA A 1137 -38.08 33.41 -40.99
C ALA A 1137 -37.30 32.68 -42.11
N LYS A 1138 -36.65 31.54 -41.80
CA LYS A 1138 -35.95 30.71 -42.80
C LYS A 1138 -36.91 30.12 -43.85
N LEU A 1139 -38.06 29.59 -43.44
CA LEU A 1139 -39.08 29.02 -44.34
C LEU A 1139 -39.84 30.10 -45.13
N ASP A 1140 -39.99 31.30 -44.56
CA ASP A 1140 -40.56 32.45 -45.28
C ASP A 1140 -39.57 33.09 -46.24
N GLY A 1141 -38.29 32.68 -46.22
CA GLY A 1141 -37.23 33.23 -47.05
C GLY A 1141 -36.77 34.62 -46.61
N ARG A 1142 -36.81 34.92 -45.32
CA ARG A 1142 -36.43 36.22 -44.74
C ARG A 1142 -35.21 36.11 -43.80
N ASP A 1143 -34.38 35.08 -44.01
CA ASP A 1143 -33.09 34.85 -43.33
C ASP A 1143 -32.04 34.69 -44.45
N PRO A 1144 -30.97 35.50 -44.52
CA PRO A 1144 -30.42 36.35 -43.44
C PRO A 1144 -31.06 37.72 -43.26
N ASN A 1145 -31.77 38.26 -44.26
CA ASN A 1145 -32.32 39.62 -44.19
C ASN A 1145 -33.83 39.63 -43.90
N PRO A 1146 -34.28 40.08 -42.71
CA PRO A 1146 -35.70 40.10 -42.34
C PRO A 1146 -36.58 40.98 -43.23
N ALA A 1147 -35.98 42.00 -43.86
CA ALA A 1147 -36.68 43.00 -44.66
C ALA A 1147 -36.89 42.57 -46.12
N ARG A 1148 -36.15 41.58 -46.62
CA ARG A 1148 -36.22 41.11 -48.02
C ARG A 1148 -36.56 39.62 -48.07
N LYS A 1149 -37.58 39.27 -48.85
CA LYS A 1149 -37.91 37.87 -49.14
C LYS A 1149 -37.02 37.37 -50.29
N VAL A 1150 -36.17 36.38 -50.02
CA VAL A 1150 -35.30 35.72 -51.01
C VAL A 1150 -35.98 34.50 -51.62
N THR A 1151 -35.70 34.27 -52.90
CA THR A 1151 -36.15 33.08 -53.62
C THR A 1151 -35.45 31.82 -53.10
N VAL A 1152 -35.98 30.65 -53.45
CA VAL A 1152 -35.39 29.37 -53.03
C VAL A 1152 -33.97 29.22 -53.59
N SER A 1153 -33.74 29.55 -54.86
CA SER A 1153 -32.41 29.45 -55.46
C SER A 1153 -31.42 30.43 -54.83
N GLU A 1154 -31.82 31.69 -54.59
CA GLU A 1154 -30.96 32.67 -53.90
C GLU A 1154 -30.59 32.24 -52.48
N GLN A 1155 -31.52 31.65 -51.72
CA GLN A 1155 -31.25 31.18 -50.35
C GLN A 1155 -30.31 29.97 -50.33
N ILE A 1156 -30.49 29.02 -51.25
CA ILE A 1156 -29.59 27.86 -51.37
C ILE A 1156 -28.19 28.28 -51.81
N GLU A 1157 -28.10 29.20 -52.76
CA GLU A 1157 -26.82 29.75 -53.21
C GLU A 1157 -26.08 30.47 -52.09
N TYR A 1158 -26.80 31.29 -51.30
CA TYR A 1158 -26.24 31.94 -50.13
C TYR A 1158 -25.71 30.93 -49.10
N ILE A 1159 -26.49 29.89 -48.77
CA ILE A 1159 -26.09 28.88 -47.77
C ILE A 1159 -24.86 28.10 -48.25
N ILE A 1160 -24.82 27.67 -49.52
CA ILE A 1160 -23.67 26.95 -50.07
C ILE A 1160 -22.42 27.84 -50.03
N ARG A 1161 -22.56 29.12 -50.40
CA ARG A 1161 -21.44 30.06 -50.37
C ARG A 1161 -20.89 30.26 -48.96
N GLU A 1162 -21.74 30.44 -47.95
CA GLU A 1162 -21.29 30.60 -46.56
C GLU A 1162 -20.67 29.32 -45.99
N ALA A 1163 -21.20 28.15 -46.34
CA ALA A 1163 -20.69 26.85 -45.88
C ALA A 1163 -19.35 26.47 -46.53
N LEU A 1164 -19.07 26.98 -47.72
CA LEU A 1164 -17.80 26.78 -48.43
C LEU A 1164 -16.81 27.93 -48.22
N SER A 1165 -17.19 28.96 -47.45
CA SER A 1165 -16.31 30.10 -47.19
C SER A 1165 -15.11 29.64 -46.37
N ILE A 1166 -13.91 29.80 -46.93
CA ILE A 1166 -12.65 29.46 -46.27
C ILE A 1166 -12.47 30.29 -44.99
N ASP A 1167 -12.95 31.54 -44.99
CA ASP A 1167 -12.90 32.41 -43.81
C ASP A 1167 -13.78 31.86 -42.67
N ASN A 1168 -14.91 31.23 -42.99
CA ASN A 1168 -15.76 30.57 -41.99
C ASN A 1168 -15.17 29.22 -41.57
N LEU A 1169 -14.71 28.43 -42.53
CA LEU A 1169 -14.17 27.09 -42.30
C LEU A 1169 -12.88 27.12 -41.48
N SER A 1170 -11.99 28.08 -41.73
CA SER A 1170 -10.72 28.24 -40.99
C SER A 1170 -10.89 28.66 -39.53
N GLN A 1171 -12.06 29.23 -39.17
CA GLN A 1171 -12.39 29.62 -37.80
C GLN A 1171 -13.11 28.52 -37.02
N LEU A 1172 -13.44 27.41 -37.65
CA LEU A 1172 -14.06 26.29 -36.95
C LEU A 1172 -13.07 25.63 -35.99
N TYR A 1173 -13.62 25.10 -34.90
CA TYR A 1173 -12.84 24.32 -33.94
C TYR A 1173 -12.07 23.21 -34.66
N GLU A 1174 -10.81 23.01 -34.30
CA GLU A 1174 -9.91 22.05 -34.96
C GLU A 1174 -10.47 20.62 -35.06
N GLY A 1175 -11.27 20.18 -34.08
CA GLY A 1175 -11.92 18.86 -34.10
C GLY A 1175 -13.08 18.72 -35.09
N TRP A 1176 -13.52 19.82 -35.72
CA TRP A 1176 -14.42 19.78 -36.88
C TRP A 1176 -13.70 19.42 -38.18
N THR A 1177 -12.35 19.40 -38.16
CA THR A 1177 -11.47 19.04 -39.28
C THR A 1177 -11.89 19.63 -40.62
N PRO A 1178 -12.10 20.95 -40.73
CA PRO A 1178 -12.66 21.61 -41.93
C PRO A 1178 -11.75 21.58 -43.17
N TRP A 1179 -10.51 21.08 -43.03
CA TRP A 1179 -9.50 20.97 -44.08
C TRP A 1179 -9.34 19.56 -44.66
N VAL A 1180 -10.13 18.58 -44.18
CA VAL A 1180 -10.06 17.17 -44.58
C VAL A 1180 -11.23 16.79 -45.48
#